data_AF-A0A5Y3BLK9-F1
#
_entry.id   AF-A0A5Y3BLK9-F1
#
_cell.length_a   1.000
_cell.length_b   1.000
_cell.length_c   1.000
_cell.angle_alpha   90.00
_cell.angle_beta   90.00
_cell.angle_gamma   90.00
#
_symmetry.space_group_name_H-M   'P 1'
#
loop_
_entity.id
_entity.type
_entity.pdbx_description
1 polymer ?
#
loop_
_entity_poly.entity_id
_entity_poly.type
_entity_poly.pdbx_seq_one_letter_code
_entity_poly.pdbx_strand_id
1 'polypeptide(L)'
;MYDFVIIGGGIIGVSTAMQLIDLYPDARIALLEKESAPACHQTGHNSGVIHAGVYYTPGSLKARFCLAGNQATKTFCDQNNIRYDTCGKMLVATSELEMARMRALWERTAANGLEREWLSAAELREREPNIIGLGGIFVPSSGIVSYRDVATAMANRFQAKGGEIIYHAEVSALTEHAAGVVIRTSQGREIETATLIGCAGLMADRLVKMLGVEPGFIICPFRGEYFRLAPRHNRIVNHLIYPIPDPAMPFLGVHLTRMIDGSVTVGPNAVLALKREGYRKRDVSFTDTLEIFRSAGIRRVLQNHLLSGLGEMKNSLCKSGYLRRVQKYCPSLTVNDLQPWPAGVRAQAVSPDGKLIDDFLFVTTPRSIHTCNAPSPAATSAIPIGAHIVSKVQALRESQSNPGRTLRAARSVDALHAAFTRYPFRQEAIMQLNDSTLFRQQAFIDGDWRDARGGDVIPVSNPANGKPLGNVPKMGAEETRDAIDAANRALPAWRALTAKERANILRRWFNLMMEHQDDLARLMTLEQGKPLAEAKGEISYAASFIEWFAEEGKRIYGDTIPGHQADKRLLVIKQPIGVTAAITPWNFPSAMITRKAGPALAAGCTMVLKPASQTPFSALALAELARRAGIPAGVFNVVTGSAGDIGGELTSNPLVRKLSFTGSTEIGRQLMEQCAKDIKKVSLELGGNAPFIVFDDADLDKAVEGALASKFRNAGQTCVCANRLYVQDGVYDRFAEKLNQAVNKLAVGDGLQADVAIGPLIDEKAVAKVQEHIADALEKGARVITGGEAHKLGGNFFQPTILADVPDNAKVAKEETFGPLAPLFRFSDEADVIRQANDTEFGLAAYFYARDLSRVFRVGEALEYGIVGINTGIISNEVAPFGGIKASGLGREGSKYGIEDYLEIKYMCIGL
;
A
#
# COMPACT_ATOMS: atom_id res chain seq x y z
N MET A 1 -11.49 -45.36 15.95
CA MET A 1 -11.94 -44.45 14.88
C MET A 1 -11.27 -43.09 15.03
N TYR A 2 -10.70 -42.55 13.96
CA TYR A 2 -10.18 -41.18 13.89
C TYR A 2 -11.29 -40.25 13.38
N ASP A 3 -11.30 -39.00 13.83
CA ASP A 3 -12.23 -38.01 13.29
C ASP A 3 -11.85 -37.66 11.86
N PHE A 4 -10.54 -37.53 11.61
CA PHE A 4 -9.97 -37.21 10.31
C PHE A 4 -8.75 -38.07 10.01
N VAL A 5 -8.64 -38.57 8.78
CA VAL A 5 -7.41 -39.17 8.26
C VAL A 5 -7.00 -38.47 6.97
N ILE A 6 -5.74 -38.04 6.89
CA ILE A 6 -5.12 -37.46 5.70
C ILE A 6 -4.21 -38.51 5.06
N ILE A 7 -4.34 -38.78 3.76
CA ILE A 7 -3.43 -39.65 3.01
C ILE A 7 -2.44 -38.81 2.21
N GLY A 8 -1.15 -38.99 2.49
CA GLY A 8 -0.01 -38.35 1.81
C GLY A 8 0.69 -37.29 2.66
N GLY A 9 1.98 -37.48 2.95
CA GLY A 9 2.85 -36.54 3.67
C GLY A 9 3.65 -35.61 2.76
N GLY A 10 3.15 -35.36 1.55
CA GLY A 10 3.59 -34.23 0.73
C GLY A 10 3.10 -32.88 1.29
N ILE A 11 3.64 -31.76 0.78
CA ILE A 11 3.39 -30.42 1.34
C ILE A 11 1.90 -30.04 1.48
N ILE A 12 1.04 -30.47 0.55
CA ILE A 12 -0.40 -30.22 0.64
C ILE A 12 -1.03 -31.00 1.80
N GLY A 13 -0.64 -32.28 1.97
CA GLY A 13 -1.15 -33.13 3.04
C GLY A 13 -0.75 -32.63 4.42
N VAL A 14 0.54 -32.31 4.63
CA VAL A 14 1.01 -31.76 5.91
C VAL A 14 0.48 -30.35 6.16
N SER A 15 0.30 -29.52 5.13
CA SER A 15 -0.34 -28.21 5.27
C SER A 15 -1.81 -28.35 5.69
N THR A 16 -2.53 -29.31 5.10
CA THR A 16 -3.92 -29.60 5.45
C THR A 16 -4.02 -30.12 6.88
N ALA A 17 -3.17 -31.07 7.28
CA ALA A 17 -3.17 -31.63 8.63
C ALA A 17 -2.87 -30.57 9.69
N MET A 18 -1.85 -29.72 9.47
CA MET A 18 -1.50 -28.60 10.35
C MET A 18 -2.67 -27.63 10.53
N GLN A 19 -3.39 -27.31 9.45
CA GLN A 19 -4.53 -26.39 9.53
C GLN A 19 -5.78 -27.03 10.13
N LEU A 20 -5.98 -28.33 9.88
CA LEU A 20 -7.14 -29.06 10.39
C LEU A 20 -7.06 -29.28 11.90
N ILE A 21 -5.87 -29.55 12.45
CA ILE A 21 -5.68 -29.67 13.90
C ILE A 21 -5.78 -28.32 14.61
N ASP A 22 -5.44 -27.23 13.92
CA ASP A 22 -5.65 -25.86 14.43
C ASP A 22 -7.15 -25.52 14.52
N LEU A 23 -7.96 -26.05 13.60
CA LEU A 23 -9.40 -25.85 13.58
C LEU A 23 -10.14 -26.76 14.58
N TYR A 24 -9.72 -28.01 14.71
CA TYR A 24 -10.32 -29.02 15.57
C TYR A 24 -9.28 -29.60 16.55
N PRO A 25 -8.90 -28.84 17.60
CA PRO A 25 -7.85 -29.27 18.54
C PRO A 25 -8.24 -30.53 19.34
N ASP A 26 -9.54 -30.77 19.54
CA ASP A 26 -10.05 -31.95 20.25
C ASP A 26 -10.25 -33.18 19.35
N ALA A 27 -10.01 -33.04 18.04
CA ALA A 27 -10.19 -34.12 17.08
C ALA A 27 -8.98 -35.07 17.07
N ARG A 28 -9.25 -36.36 16.96
CA ARG A 28 -8.22 -37.36 16.72
C ARG A 28 -7.88 -37.41 15.24
N ILE A 29 -6.74 -36.85 14.86
CA ILE A 29 -6.30 -36.71 13.46
C ILE A 29 -5.05 -37.57 13.20
N ALA A 30 -5.08 -38.37 12.14
CA ALA A 30 -3.90 -39.08 11.63
C ALA A 30 -3.54 -38.67 10.20
N LEU A 31 -2.24 -38.63 9.89
CA LEU A 31 -1.69 -38.51 8.55
C LEU A 31 -0.94 -39.79 8.20
N LEU A 32 -1.30 -40.42 7.08
CA LEU A 32 -0.65 -41.63 6.56
C LEU A 32 0.38 -41.24 5.50
N GLU A 33 1.63 -41.63 5.69
CA GLU A 33 2.72 -41.47 4.73
C GLU A 33 3.33 -42.84 4.43
N LYS A 34 3.50 -43.17 3.14
CA LYS A 34 4.05 -44.46 2.71
C LYS A 34 5.57 -44.53 2.90
N GLU A 35 6.23 -43.38 2.90
CA GLU A 35 7.67 -43.26 3.13
C GLU A 35 8.01 -43.16 4.62
N SER A 36 9.30 -43.15 4.96
CA SER A 36 9.80 -42.99 6.34
C SER A 36 9.84 -41.55 6.83
N ALA A 37 9.55 -40.57 5.96
CA ALA A 37 9.61 -39.15 6.23
C ALA A 37 8.66 -38.37 5.30
N PRO A 38 8.22 -37.15 5.67
CA PRO A 38 7.42 -36.32 4.79
C PRO A 38 8.25 -35.81 3.62
N ALA A 39 7.57 -35.35 2.57
CA ALA A 39 8.17 -34.69 1.41
C ALA A 39 9.21 -35.51 0.62
N CYS A 40 9.24 -36.85 0.72
CA CYS A 40 10.19 -37.69 -0.03
C CYS A 40 9.98 -37.71 -1.56
N HIS A 41 8.80 -37.32 -2.03
CA HIS A 41 8.40 -37.37 -3.45
C HIS A 41 8.39 -35.97 -4.09
N GLN A 42 7.27 -35.59 -4.71
CA GLN A 42 7.13 -34.36 -5.51
C GLN A 42 7.53 -33.09 -4.77
N THR A 43 7.36 -33.03 -3.44
CA THR A 43 7.78 -31.90 -2.61
C THR A 43 9.30 -31.81 -2.49
N GLY A 44 9.99 -32.90 -2.17
CA GLY A 44 11.45 -32.93 -1.98
C GLY A 44 12.25 -32.96 -3.28
N HIS A 45 11.58 -33.11 -4.42
CA HIS A 45 12.15 -33.09 -5.77
C HIS A 45 11.72 -31.85 -6.58
N ASN A 46 11.23 -30.79 -5.93
CA ASN A 46 10.84 -29.56 -6.60
C ASN A 46 12.02 -28.58 -6.78
N SER A 47 11.80 -27.51 -7.54
CA SER A 47 12.81 -26.49 -7.84
C SER A 47 13.07 -25.48 -6.71
N GLY A 48 12.37 -25.60 -5.58
CA GLY A 48 12.46 -24.64 -4.47
C GLY A 48 11.84 -23.26 -4.75
N VAL A 49 11.29 -23.01 -5.94
CA VAL A 49 10.82 -21.67 -6.31
C VAL A 49 9.52 -21.29 -5.60
N ILE A 50 9.51 -20.11 -4.98
CA ILE A 50 8.31 -19.41 -4.52
C ILE A 50 7.80 -18.59 -5.71
N HIS A 51 6.76 -19.11 -6.39
CA HIS A 51 6.24 -18.51 -7.62
C HIS A 51 5.40 -17.25 -7.34
N ALA A 52 5.50 -16.23 -8.19
CA ALA A 52 4.68 -15.02 -8.07
C ALA A 52 3.28 -15.13 -8.71
N GLY A 53 3.08 -16.00 -9.71
CA GLY A 53 1.78 -16.12 -10.39
C GLY A 53 1.76 -15.78 -11.88
N VAL A 54 2.93 -15.61 -12.50
CA VAL A 54 3.09 -14.96 -13.82
C VAL A 54 2.26 -15.59 -14.94
N TYR A 55 2.24 -16.92 -15.02
CA TYR A 55 1.71 -17.63 -16.19
C TYR A 55 0.23 -17.96 -16.11
N TYR A 56 -0.42 -17.78 -14.96
CA TYR A 56 -1.73 -18.35 -14.69
C TYR A 56 -2.88 -17.48 -15.22
N THR A 57 -3.92 -18.13 -15.71
CA THR A 57 -5.12 -17.45 -16.21
C THR A 57 -5.76 -16.62 -15.09
N PRO A 58 -6.07 -15.33 -15.32
CA PRO A 58 -6.72 -14.49 -14.34
C PRO A 58 -8.04 -15.09 -13.84
N GLY A 59 -8.31 -14.94 -12.54
CA GLY A 59 -9.48 -15.51 -11.87
C GLY A 59 -9.36 -17.00 -11.48
N SER A 60 -8.45 -17.77 -12.07
CA SER A 60 -8.24 -19.19 -11.71
C SER A 60 -7.83 -19.37 -10.25
N LEU A 61 -8.11 -20.54 -9.66
CA LEU A 61 -7.64 -20.88 -8.32
C LEU A 61 -6.12 -20.87 -8.27
N LYS A 62 -5.43 -21.34 -9.32
CA LYS A 62 -3.97 -21.21 -9.45
C LYS A 62 -3.45 -19.78 -9.34
N ALA A 63 -4.05 -18.82 -10.05
CA ALA A 63 -3.60 -17.44 -9.97
C ALA A 63 -3.75 -16.89 -8.54
N ARG A 64 -4.94 -17.07 -7.95
CA ARG A 64 -5.26 -16.60 -6.59
C ARG A 64 -4.40 -17.28 -5.52
N PHE A 65 -4.33 -18.60 -5.53
CA PHE A 65 -3.57 -19.36 -4.53
C PHE A 65 -2.06 -19.23 -4.71
N CYS A 66 -1.56 -18.95 -5.92
CA CYS A 66 -0.13 -18.67 -6.09
C CYS A 66 0.25 -17.35 -5.41
N LEU A 67 -0.54 -16.30 -5.63
CA LEU A 67 -0.27 -14.98 -5.03
C LEU A 67 -0.35 -15.06 -3.50
N ALA A 68 -1.45 -15.60 -2.97
CA ALA A 68 -1.62 -15.80 -1.53
C ALA A 68 -0.57 -16.75 -0.96
N GLY A 69 -0.22 -17.80 -1.71
CA GLY A 69 0.75 -18.81 -1.31
C GLY A 69 2.18 -18.28 -1.27
N ASN A 70 2.54 -17.35 -2.16
CA ASN A 70 3.85 -16.68 -2.14
C ASN A 70 4.05 -15.98 -0.79
N GLN A 71 3.07 -15.17 -0.39
CA GLN A 71 3.07 -14.42 0.86
C GLN A 71 3.02 -15.36 2.08
N ALA A 72 2.10 -16.32 2.07
CA ALA A 72 1.92 -17.26 3.18
C ALA A 72 3.16 -18.15 3.38
N THR A 73 3.82 -18.57 2.31
CA THR A 73 5.06 -19.38 2.40
C THR A 73 6.18 -18.58 3.06
N LYS A 74 6.42 -17.32 2.63
CA LYS A 74 7.46 -16.47 3.24
C LYS A 74 7.16 -16.18 4.71
N THR A 75 5.91 -15.86 5.02
CA THR A 75 5.45 -15.65 6.41
C THR A 75 5.68 -16.89 7.27
N PHE A 76 5.34 -18.07 6.74
CA PHE A 76 5.57 -19.34 7.43
C PHE A 76 7.07 -19.58 7.63
N CYS A 77 7.91 -19.26 6.65
CA CYS A 77 9.35 -19.34 6.78
C CYS A 77 9.89 -18.43 7.89
N ASP A 78 9.47 -17.16 7.93
CA ASP A 78 9.84 -16.21 8.99
C ASP A 78 9.46 -16.74 10.38
N GLN A 79 8.24 -17.27 10.52
CA GLN A 79 7.73 -17.82 11.80
C GLN A 79 8.46 -19.08 12.29
N ASN A 80 9.05 -19.85 11.37
CA ASN A 80 9.67 -21.14 11.68
C ASN A 80 11.19 -21.11 11.45
N ASN A 81 11.77 -19.92 11.27
CA ASN A 81 13.19 -19.71 11.05
C ASN A 81 13.75 -20.52 9.86
N ILE A 82 12.96 -20.65 8.80
CA ILE A 82 13.35 -21.35 7.57
C ILE A 82 13.93 -20.34 6.60
N ARG A 83 15.14 -20.61 6.10
CA ARG A 83 15.81 -19.73 5.15
C ARG A 83 15.06 -19.71 3.81
N TYR A 84 14.76 -18.50 3.31
CA TYR A 84 14.37 -18.23 1.93
C TYR A 84 15.12 -17.00 1.41
N ASP A 85 15.12 -16.80 0.09
CA ASP A 85 15.67 -15.62 -0.59
C ASP A 85 14.63 -15.06 -1.57
N THR A 86 14.42 -13.74 -1.58
CA THR A 86 13.54 -13.06 -2.54
C THR A 86 14.41 -12.50 -3.66
N CYS A 87 14.87 -13.41 -4.52
CA CYS A 87 15.78 -13.10 -5.60
C CYS A 87 15.12 -12.63 -6.89
N GLY A 88 13.78 -12.49 -6.92
CA GLY A 88 13.04 -12.07 -8.11
C GLY A 88 13.08 -13.07 -9.27
N LYS A 89 12.26 -12.80 -10.29
CA LYS A 89 12.20 -13.61 -11.52
C LYS A 89 12.30 -12.73 -12.76
N MET A 90 13.18 -13.12 -13.66
CA MET A 90 13.41 -12.47 -14.94
C MET A 90 12.86 -13.34 -16.08
N LEU A 91 11.81 -12.87 -16.73
CA LEU A 91 11.24 -13.49 -17.92
C LEU A 91 11.93 -12.90 -19.15
N VAL A 92 12.67 -13.68 -19.90
CA VAL A 92 13.52 -13.18 -20.98
C VAL A 92 12.96 -13.56 -22.34
N ALA A 93 12.73 -12.55 -23.18
CA ALA A 93 12.40 -12.74 -24.59
C ALA A 93 13.69 -12.70 -25.43
N THR A 94 13.86 -13.65 -26.33
CA THR A 94 15.08 -13.80 -27.16
C THR A 94 14.76 -13.80 -28.66
N SER A 95 13.49 -13.61 -29.03
CA SER A 95 13.02 -13.50 -30.42
C SER A 95 11.82 -12.57 -30.49
N GLU A 96 11.52 -12.04 -31.68
CA GLU A 96 10.34 -11.18 -31.90
C GLU A 96 9.02 -11.86 -31.54
N LEU A 97 8.91 -13.17 -31.80
CA LEU A 97 7.75 -13.96 -31.41
C LEU A 97 7.57 -13.99 -29.88
N GLU A 98 8.67 -14.13 -29.14
CA GLU A 98 8.64 -14.08 -27.67
C GLU A 98 8.36 -12.67 -27.15
N MET A 99 8.83 -11.62 -27.82
CA MET A 99 8.46 -10.24 -27.48
C MET A 99 6.95 -10.02 -27.63
N ALA A 100 6.33 -10.55 -28.70
CA ALA A 100 4.88 -10.49 -28.89
C ALA A 100 4.11 -11.24 -27.79
N ARG A 101 4.57 -12.45 -27.44
CA ARG A 101 3.99 -13.24 -26.34
C ARG A 101 4.19 -12.56 -24.97
N MET A 102 5.33 -11.91 -24.76
CA MET A 102 5.66 -11.17 -23.55
C MET A 102 4.69 -10.00 -23.31
N ARG A 103 4.28 -9.30 -24.37
CA ARG A 103 3.21 -8.27 -24.27
C ARG A 103 1.90 -8.84 -23.75
N ALA A 104 1.45 -10.00 -24.23
CA ALA A 104 0.26 -10.65 -23.70
C ALA A 104 0.44 -11.10 -22.22
N LEU A 105 1.65 -11.50 -21.85
CA LEU A 105 1.98 -11.88 -20.48
C LEU A 105 2.02 -10.66 -19.54
N TRP A 106 2.38 -9.48 -20.04
CA TRP A 106 2.35 -8.22 -19.31
C TRP A 106 0.93 -7.85 -18.83
N GLU A 107 -0.06 -7.97 -19.72
CA GLU A 107 -1.45 -7.76 -19.36
C GLU A 107 -1.96 -8.81 -18.37
N ARG A 108 -1.57 -10.07 -18.55
CA ARG A 108 -1.95 -11.15 -17.63
C ARG A 108 -1.39 -10.94 -16.23
N THR A 109 -0.13 -10.54 -16.13
CA THR A 109 0.53 -10.25 -14.85
C THR A 109 -0.09 -9.04 -14.16
N ALA A 110 -0.55 -8.04 -14.93
CA ALA A 110 -1.36 -6.93 -14.43
C ALA A 110 -2.69 -7.42 -13.83
N ALA A 111 -3.45 -8.21 -14.59
CA ALA A 111 -4.76 -8.74 -14.18
C ALA A 111 -4.67 -9.67 -12.94
N ASN A 112 -3.51 -10.31 -12.73
CA ASN A 112 -3.23 -11.11 -11.55
C ASN A 112 -2.75 -10.28 -10.35
N GLY A 113 -2.66 -8.96 -10.46
CA GLY A 113 -2.22 -8.06 -9.39
C GLY A 113 -0.73 -8.17 -9.07
N LEU A 114 0.11 -8.53 -10.04
CA LEU A 114 1.54 -8.73 -9.82
C LEU A 114 2.33 -7.44 -10.04
N GLU A 115 3.18 -7.13 -9.07
CA GLU A 115 4.28 -6.17 -9.23
C GLU A 115 5.25 -6.69 -10.29
N ARG A 116 5.63 -5.81 -11.23
CA ARG A 116 6.34 -6.17 -12.44
C ARG A 116 6.97 -4.95 -13.10
N GLU A 117 8.12 -5.14 -13.71
CA GLU A 117 8.83 -4.13 -14.47
C GLU A 117 9.11 -4.63 -15.88
N TRP A 118 8.89 -3.76 -16.87
CA TRP A 118 9.24 -4.06 -18.25
C TRP A 118 10.67 -3.57 -18.50
N LEU A 119 11.53 -4.45 -19.02
CA LEU A 119 12.94 -4.15 -19.27
C LEU A 119 13.24 -4.19 -20.76
N SER A 120 13.93 -3.16 -21.23
CA SER A 120 14.64 -3.18 -22.51
C SER A 120 15.82 -4.17 -22.49
N ALA A 121 16.38 -4.48 -23.66
CA ALA A 121 17.58 -5.32 -23.76
C ALA A 121 18.77 -4.75 -22.96
N ALA A 122 18.90 -3.43 -22.87
CA ALA A 122 19.98 -2.77 -22.13
C ALA A 122 19.80 -2.94 -20.61
N GLU A 123 18.61 -2.65 -20.09
CA GLU A 123 18.28 -2.82 -18.66
C GLU A 123 18.34 -4.29 -18.23
N LEU A 124 17.91 -5.21 -19.11
CA LEU A 124 18.07 -6.64 -18.87
C LEU A 124 19.55 -7.01 -18.69
N ARG A 125 20.42 -6.53 -19.58
CA ARG A 125 21.87 -6.81 -19.52
C ARG A 125 22.53 -6.18 -18.29
N GLU A 126 22.07 -5.01 -17.87
CA GLU A 126 22.55 -4.37 -16.64
C GLU A 126 22.24 -5.22 -15.41
N ARG A 127 21.01 -5.74 -15.30
CA ARG A 127 20.59 -6.58 -14.16
C ARG A 127 21.13 -8.01 -14.22
N GLU A 128 21.34 -8.53 -15.43
CA GLU A 128 21.83 -9.88 -15.69
C GLU A 128 22.96 -9.87 -16.74
N PRO A 129 24.20 -9.52 -16.36
CA PRO A 129 25.31 -9.33 -17.31
C PRO A 129 25.66 -10.56 -18.15
N ASN A 130 25.34 -11.76 -17.65
CA ASN A 130 25.60 -13.03 -18.35
C ASN A 130 24.42 -13.51 -19.18
N ILE A 131 23.32 -12.74 -19.24
CA ILE A 131 22.10 -13.10 -19.94
C ILE A 131 21.90 -12.20 -21.16
N ILE A 132 21.53 -12.82 -22.28
CA ILE A 132 21.18 -12.15 -23.52
C ILE A 132 19.68 -12.28 -23.80
N GLY A 133 19.09 -11.20 -24.33
CA GLY A 133 17.68 -11.13 -24.72
C GLY A 133 17.36 -9.81 -25.42
N LEU A 134 16.20 -9.75 -26.07
CA LEU A 134 15.62 -8.55 -26.69
C LEU A 134 14.88 -7.67 -25.68
N GLY A 135 14.54 -8.23 -24.51
CA GLY A 135 13.87 -7.55 -23.40
C GLY A 135 13.39 -8.56 -22.36
N GLY A 136 12.77 -8.08 -21.29
CA GLY A 136 12.23 -8.95 -20.26
C GLY A 136 11.14 -8.35 -19.39
N ILE A 137 10.48 -9.21 -18.61
CA ILE A 137 9.63 -8.80 -17.49
C ILE A 137 10.32 -9.24 -16.20
N PHE A 138 10.61 -8.28 -15.32
CA PHE A 138 11.10 -8.57 -13.99
C PHE A 138 9.94 -8.62 -13.00
N VAL A 139 9.93 -9.63 -12.12
CA VAL A 139 8.89 -9.84 -11.10
C VAL A 139 9.59 -10.00 -9.73
N PRO A 140 9.64 -8.93 -8.91
CA PRO A 140 10.48 -8.90 -7.70
C PRO A 140 10.01 -9.88 -6.63
N SER A 141 8.70 -10.16 -6.53
CA SER A 141 8.13 -10.98 -5.46
C SER A 141 8.47 -12.48 -5.53
N SER A 142 9.09 -12.97 -6.61
CA SER A 142 9.51 -14.39 -6.67
C SER A 142 10.68 -14.66 -5.74
N GLY A 143 10.75 -15.87 -5.21
CA GLY A 143 11.84 -16.26 -4.31
C GLY A 143 12.18 -17.74 -4.39
N ILE A 144 13.02 -18.20 -3.47
CA ILE A 144 13.51 -19.58 -3.39
C ILE A 144 13.56 -20.05 -1.93
N VAL A 145 13.23 -21.31 -1.70
CA VAL A 145 13.14 -21.94 -0.37
C VAL A 145 13.34 -23.46 -0.47
N SER A 146 13.68 -24.10 0.64
CA SER A 146 13.57 -25.56 0.77
C SER A 146 12.14 -25.95 1.16
N TYR A 147 11.33 -26.38 0.19
CA TYR A 147 9.99 -26.88 0.50
C TYR A 147 9.99 -28.20 1.30
N ARG A 148 11.12 -28.92 1.32
CA ARG A 148 11.33 -30.04 2.23
C ARG A 148 11.31 -29.54 3.68
N ASP A 149 12.05 -28.47 3.97
CA ASP A 149 12.11 -27.90 5.32
C ASP A 149 10.77 -27.29 5.72
N VAL A 150 10.08 -26.63 4.77
CA VAL A 150 8.71 -26.12 4.98
C VAL A 150 7.74 -27.26 5.34
N ALA A 151 7.75 -28.36 4.57
CA ALA A 151 6.88 -29.50 4.84
C ALA A 151 7.21 -30.20 6.16
N THR A 152 8.50 -30.37 6.48
CA THR A 152 8.94 -30.91 7.77
C THR A 152 8.48 -30.03 8.93
N ALA A 153 8.61 -28.71 8.82
CA ALA A 153 8.12 -27.79 9.85
C ALA A 153 6.59 -27.85 10.03
N MET A 154 5.83 -27.98 8.94
CA MET A 154 4.37 -28.18 9.01
C MET A 154 4.03 -29.51 9.71
N ALA A 155 4.74 -30.60 9.38
CA ALA A 155 4.57 -31.90 10.02
C ALA A 155 4.89 -31.84 11.52
N ASN A 156 5.99 -31.18 11.91
CA ASN A 156 6.37 -31.00 13.30
C ASN A 156 5.32 -30.21 14.08
N ARG A 157 4.75 -29.14 13.49
CA ARG A 157 3.66 -28.37 14.12
C ARG A 157 2.40 -29.19 14.31
N PHE A 158 2.05 -30.03 13.34
CA PHE A 158 0.93 -30.96 13.44
C PHE A 158 1.13 -31.97 14.59
N GLN A 159 2.31 -32.59 14.68
CA GLN A 159 2.63 -33.53 15.77
C GLN A 159 2.68 -32.86 17.13
N ALA A 160 3.25 -31.65 17.23
CA ALA A 160 3.32 -30.89 18.48
C ALA A 160 1.94 -30.54 19.06
N LYS A 161 0.89 -30.54 18.23
CA LYS A 161 -0.51 -30.32 18.64
C LYS A 161 -1.31 -31.61 18.86
N GLY A 162 -0.64 -32.75 18.92
CA GLY A 162 -1.26 -34.06 19.21
C GLY A 162 -1.68 -34.85 17.97
N GLY A 163 -1.33 -34.39 16.76
CA GLY A 163 -1.57 -35.12 15.52
C GLY A 163 -0.66 -36.34 15.37
N GLU A 164 -1.19 -37.46 14.87
CA GLU A 164 -0.42 -38.68 14.64
C GLU A 164 0.05 -38.75 13.19
N ILE A 165 1.35 -38.92 12.94
CA ILE A 165 1.87 -39.27 11.61
C ILE A 165 2.28 -40.74 11.61
N ILE A 166 1.66 -41.53 10.74
CA ILE A 166 1.94 -42.95 10.60
C ILE A 166 2.73 -43.15 9.31
N TYR A 167 4.04 -43.37 9.48
CA TYR A 167 4.96 -43.69 8.39
C TYR A 167 4.84 -45.15 7.95
N HIS A 168 5.38 -45.44 6.77
CA HIS A 168 5.27 -46.76 6.13
C HIS A 168 3.82 -47.24 5.92
N ALA A 169 2.85 -46.32 5.89
CA ALA A 169 1.43 -46.63 5.74
C ALA A 169 0.96 -46.48 4.29
N GLU A 170 1.46 -47.34 3.40
CA GLU A 170 0.98 -47.39 2.02
C GLU A 170 -0.46 -47.93 1.99
N VAL A 171 -1.39 -47.15 1.44
CA VAL A 171 -2.82 -47.51 1.36
C VAL A 171 -3.06 -48.47 0.20
N SER A 172 -3.67 -49.61 0.48
CA SER A 172 -3.96 -50.69 -0.48
C SER A 172 -5.44 -50.79 -0.86
N ALA A 173 -6.36 -50.38 0.02
CA ALA A 173 -7.79 -50.33 -0.26
C ALA A 173 -8.52 -49.29 0.59
N LEU A 174 -9.64 -48.79 0.06
CA LEU A 174 -10.57 -47.90 0.75
C LEU A 174 -11.98 -48.47 0.67
N THR A 175 -12.78 -48.35 1.73
CA THR A 175 -14.19 -48.74 1.71
C THR A 175 -15.00 -47.70 2.47
N GLU A 176 -15.83 -46.97 1.74
CA GLU A 176 -16.72 -45.94 2.30
C GLU A 176 -18.06 -46.55 2.70
N HIS A 177 -18.55 -46.19 3.88
CA HIS A 177 -19.85 -46.59 4.41
C HIS A 177 -20.56 -45.38 5.04
N ALA A 178 -21.81 -45.59 5.49
CA ALA A 178 -22.65 -44.50 5.98
C ALA A 178 -22.04 -43.69 7.14
N ALA A 179 -21.17 -44.29 7.97
CA ALA A 179 -20.58 -43.67 9.14
C ALA A 179 -19.12 -43.20 8.96
N GLY A 180 -18.44 -43.58 7.87
CA GLY A 180 -17.02 -43.30 7.71
C GLY A 180 -16.36 -44.02 6.54
N VAL A 181 -15.03 -44.08 6.57
CA VAL A 181 -14.19 -44.76 5.58
C VAL A 181 -13.20 -45.67 6.30
N VAL A 182 -13.16 -46.94 5.89
CA VAL A 182 -12.15 -47.92 6.29
C VAL A 182 -10.97 -47.87 5.33
N ILE A 183 -9.77 -47.77 5.88
CA ILE A 183 -8.49 -47.66 5.16
C ILE A 183 -7.66 -48.88 5.50
N ARG A 184 -7.28 -49.66 4.49
CA ARG A 184 -6.35 -50.78 4.62
C ARG A 184 -4.97 -50.38 4.13
N THR A 185 -3.93 -50.69 4.91
CA THR A 185 -2.54 -50.54 4.47
C THR A 185 -1.99 -51.84 3.89
N SER A 186 -0.94 -51.77 3.08
CA SER A 186 -0.23 -52.94 2.55
C SER A 186 0.40 -53.82 3.64
N GLN A 187 0.58 -53.27 4.84
CA GLN A 187 1.08 -53.97 6.04
C GLN A 187 -0.03 -54.66 6.84
N GLY A 188 -1.27 -54.63 6.37
CA GLY A 188 -2.41 -55.26 7.03
C GLY A 188 -3.02 -54.45 8.18
N ARG A 189 -2.64 -53.17 8.35
CA ARG A 189 -3.28 -52.29 9.35
C ARG A 189 -4.61 -51.79 8.80
N GLU A 190 -5.68 -51.92 9.59
CA GLU A 190 -6.98 -51.29 9.33
C GLU A 190 -7.14 -50.03 10.18
N ILE A 191 -7.50 -48.92 9.52
CA ILE A 191 -7.73 -47.61 10.15
C ILE A 191 -9.09 -47.10 9.69
N GLU A 192 -9.95 -46.74 10.63
CA GLU A 192 -11.28 -46.20 10.32
C GLU A 192 -11.36 -44.71 10.65
N THR A 193 -11.97 -43.92 9.76
CA THR A 193 -12.15 -42.48 9.95
C THR A 193 -13.56 -42.00 9.62
N ALA A 194 -14.04 -40.95 10.30
CA ALA A 194 -15.30 -40.30 9.95
C ALA A 194 -15.20 -39.45 8.67
N THR A 195 -14.04 -38.85 8.39
CA THR A 195 -13.81 -38.07 7.16
C THR A 195 -12.40 -38.29 6.64
N LEU A 196 -12.29 -38.75 5.39
CA LEU A 196 -11.02 -39.00 4.71
C LEU A 196 -10.61 -37.81 3.83
N ILE A 197 -9.35 -37.39 3.91
CA ILE A 197 -8.76 -36.38 3.02
C ILE A 197 -7.62 -37.00 2.22
N GLY A 198 -7.75 -37.04 0.89
CA GLY A 198 -6.74 -37.58 -0.02
C GLY A 198 -5.84 -36.50 -0.63
N CYS A 199 -4.55 -36.52 -0.30
CA CYS A 199 -3.51 -35.62 -0.84
C CYS A 199 -2.39 -36.41 -1.52
N ALA A 200 -2.76 -37.44 -2.30
CA ALA A 200 -1.87 -38.50 -2.77
C ALA A 200 -1.05 -38.17 -4.03
N GLY A 201 -1.15 -36.95 -4.57
CA GLY A 201 -0.32 -36.48 -5.69
C GLY A 201 -0.34 -37.42 -6.91
N LEU A 202 0.78 -38.08 -7.18
CA LEU A 202 0.94 -39.04 -8.26
C LEU A 202 -0.01 -40.25 -8.20
N MET A 203 -0.68 -40.50 -7.07
CA MET A 203 -1.61 -41.62 -6.88
C MET A 203 -3.08 -41.18 -6.76
N ALA A 204 -3.38 -39.90 -7.05
CA ALA A 204 -4.69 -39.31 -6.72
C ALA A 204 -5.89 -39.98 -7.44
N ASP A 205 -5.76 -40.30 -8.72
CA ASP A 205 -6.79 -41.04 -9.48
C ASP A 205 -6.98 -42.47 -8.98
N ARG A 206 -5.91 -43.17 -8.56
CA ARG A 206 -6.01 -44.50 -7.95
C ARG A 206 -6.74 -44.46 -6.62
N LEU A 207 -6.45 -43.45 -5.80
CA LEU A 207 -7.13 -43.24 -4.52
C LEU A 207 -8.65 -43.06 -4.71
N VAL A 208 -9.06 -42.30 -5.73
CA VAL A 208 -10.48 -42.10 -6.07
C VAL A 208 -11.11 -43.40 -6.59
N LYS A 209 -10.43 -44.15 -7.46
CA LYS A 209 -10.91 -45.46 -7.95
C LYS A 209 -11.11 -46.48 -6.83
N MET A 210 -10.26 -46.46 -5.79
CA MET A 210 -10.41 -47.36 -4.64
C MET A 210 -11.74 -47.17 -3.89
N LEU A 211 -12.39 -46.01 -4.01
CA LEU A 211 -13.72 -45.74 -3.44
C LEU A 211 -14.88 -46.18 -4.35
N GLY A 212 -14.59 -46.78 -5.51
CA GLY A 212 -15.62 -47.13 -6.50
C GLY A 212 -16.15 -45.92 -7.28
N VAL A 213 -15.47 -44.77 -7.22
CA VAL A 213 -15.83 -43.55 -7.94
C VAL A 213 -15.03 -43.46 -9.23
N GLU A 214 -15.70 -43.22 -10.35
CA GLU A 214 -15.04 -42.92 -11.62
C GLU A 214 -14.41 -41.52 -11.58
N PRO A 215 -13.07 -41.37 -11.67
CA PRO A 215 -12.43 -40.08 -11.42
C PRO A 215 -12.72 -39.03 -12.50
N GLY A 216 -13.05 -39.45 -13.72
CA GLY A 216 -13.18 -38.53 -14.87
C GLY A 216 -11.85 -37.93 -15.35
N PHE A 217 -10.72 -38.43 -14.85
CA PHE A 217 -9.36 -38.09 -15.29
C PHE A 217 -8.40 -39.26 -14.99
N ILE A 218 -7.22 -39.23 -15.61
CA ILE A 218 -6.07 -40.08 -15.26
C ILE A 218 -4.87 -39.20 -14.95
N ILE A 219 -4.05 -39.61 -13.98
CA ILE A 219 -2.79 -38.90 -13.70
C ILE A 219 -1.71 -39.37 -14.67
N CYS A 220 -1.19 -38.45 -15.46
CA CYS A 220 -0.06 -38.64 -16.35
C CYS A 220 1.21 -38.06 -15.70
N PRO A 221 2.24 -38.89 -15.43
CA PRO A 221 3.49 -38.43 -14.82
C PRO A 221 4.47 -37.89 -15.87
N PHE A 222 4.90 -36.64 -15.70
CA PHE A 222 5.95 -36.03 -16.52
C PHE A 222 7.23 -35.84 -15.70
N ARG A 223 8.31 -36.52 -16.09
CA ARG A 223 9.64 -36.36 -15.47
C ARG A 223 10.31 -35.09 -15.99
N GLY A 224 10.67 -34.22 -15.05
CA GLY A 224 11.46 -33.02 -15.24
C GLY A 224 12.95 -33.29 -15.00
N GLU A 225 13.77 -33.30 -16.04
CA GLU A 225 15.21 -33.54 -15.91
C GLU A 225 15.98 -32.22 -15.74
N TYR A 226 16.89 -32.18 -14.76
CA TYR A 226 17.68 -31.00 -14.40
C TYR A 226 19.17 -31.31 -14.47
N PHE A 227 19.97 -30.26 -14.67
CA PHE A 227 21.41 -30.29 -14.40
C PHE A 227 21.74 -29.22 -13.35
N ARG A 228 22.77 -29.46 -12.55
CA ARG A 228 23.40 -28.46 -11.70
C ARG A 228 24.57 -27.84 -12.46
N LEU A 229 24.71 -26.52 -12.41
CA LEU A 229 25.88 -25.86 -12.96
C LEU A 229 27.11 -26.10 -12.07
N ALA A 230 28.28 -26.21 -12.69
CA ALA A 230 29.55 -26.31 -11.96
C ALA A 230 29.70 -25.16 -10.94
N PRO A 231 30.28 -25.39 -9.74
CA PRO A 231 30.28 -24.41 -8.65
C PRO A 231 30.79 -23.00 -9.01
N ARG A 232 31.71 -22.89 -9.97
CA ARG A 232 32.20 -21.61 -10.51
C ARG A 232 31.09 -20.71 -11.08
N HIS A 233 29.94 -21.28 -11.45
CA HIS A 233 28.78 -20.60 -12.02
C HIS A 233 27.65 -20.35 -11.00
N ASN A 234 27.89 -20.53 -9.70
CA ASN A 234 26.87 -20.27 -8.65
C ASN A 234 26.38 -18.81 -8.61
N ARG A 235 27.14 -17.87 -9.19
CA ARG A 235 26.79 -16.44 -9.33
C ARG A 235 26.57 -16.02 -10.78
N ILE A 236 26.32 -16.97 -11.69
CA ILE A 236 26.15 -16.64 -13.11
C ILE A 236 24.87 -15.84 -13.37
N VAL A 237 23.86 -15.99 -12.51
CA VAL A 237 22.60 -15.25 -12.56
C VAL A 237 22.31 -14.63 -11.20
N ASN A 238 21.70 -13.45 -11.20
CA ASN A 238 21.28 -12.74 -9.98
C ASN A 238 19.85 -13.14 -9.56
N HIS A 239 18.98 -13.33 -10.55
CA HIS A 239 17.56 -13.63 -10.42
C HIS A 239 17.22 -14.98 -11.07
N LEU A 240 15.96 -15.42 -10.94
CA LEU A 240 15.46 -16.62 -11.61
C LEU A 240 15.22 -16.35 -13.10
N ILE A 241 16.02 -16.93 -14.00
CA ILE A 241 15.86 -16.70 -15.45
C ILE A 241 14.90 -17.70 -16.05
N TYR A 242 13.81 -17.19 -16.62
CA TYR A 242 12.70 -17.97 -17.14
C TYR A 242 12.36 -17.54 -18.58
N PRO A 243 11.87 -18.46 -19.42
CA PRO A 243 11.45 -18.19 -20.79
C PRO A 243 10.10 -17.46 -20.80
N ILE A 244 9.85 -16.78 -21.92
CA ILE A 244 8.48 -16.48 -22.33
C ILE A 244 7.83 -17.78 -22.85
N PRO A 245 6.76 -18.28 -22.22
CA PRO A 245 6.22 -19.59 -22.51
C PRO A 245 5.49 -19.61 -23.86
N ASP A 246 5.40 -20.80 -24.45
CA ASP A 246 4.38 -21.07 -25.46
C ASP A 246 3.03 -21.30 -24.75
N PRO A 247 1.97 -20.52 -25.06
CA PRO A 247 0.66 -20.71 -24.44
C PRO A 247 0.08 -22.12 -24.61
N ALA A 248 0.42 -22.84 -25.69
CA ALA A 248 -0.06 -24.20 -25.91
C ALA A 248 0.65 -25.23 -25.00
N MET A 249 1.86 -24.93 -24.54
CA MET A 249 2.68 -25.79 -23.68
C MET A 249 3.46 -24.95 -22.65
N PRO A 250 2.77 -24.30 -21.69
CA PRO A 250 3.36 -23.25 -20.85
C PRO A 250 4.39 -23.76 -19.83
N PHE A 251 4.58 -25.07 -19.77
CA PHE A 251 5.50 -25.75 -18.87
C PHE A 251 6.77 -26.26 -19.55
N LEU A 252 6.93 -26.02 -20.86
CA LEU A 252 8.15 -26.35 -21.59
C LEU A 252 9.07 -25.13 -21.64
N GLY A 253 10.35 -25.35 -21.40
CA GLY A 253 11.38 -24.34 -21.48
C GLY A 253 12.51 -24.56 -20.47
N VAL A 254 13.67 -24.00 -20.75
CA VAL A 254 14.84 -24.15 -19.88
C VAL A 254 14.94 -22.94 -18.97
N HIS A 255 15.00 -23.16 -17.66
CA HIS A 255 15.14 -22.12 -16.65
C HIS A 255 16.56 -22.16 -16.09
N LEU A 256 17.13 -21.01 -15.70
CA LEU A 256 18.29 -20.96 -14.81
C LEU A 256 17.76 -20.59 -13.43
N THR A 257 17.70 -21.56 -12.53
CA THR A 257 17.07 -21.43 -11.21
C THR A 257 18.15 -21.43 -10.14
N ARG A 258 18.28 -20.31 -9.43
CA ARG A 258 19.06 -20.25 -8.19
C ARG A 258 18.40 -21.16 -7.15
N MET A 259 19.20 -21.91 -6.40
CA MET A 259 18.76 -22.78 -5.33
C MET A 259 19.12 -22.16 -3.98
N ILE A 260 18.39 -22.50 -2.93
CA ILE A 260 18.58 -21.90 -1.59
C ILE A 260 19.96 -22.21 -0.98
N ASP A 261 20.61 -23.29 -1.45
CA ASP A 261 21.98 -23.67 -1.10
C ASP A 261 23.05 -22.87 -1.87
N GLY A 262 22.64 -21.92 -2.72
CA GLY A 262 23.52 -21.09 -3.54
C GLY A 262 23.94 -21.73 -4.87
N SER A 263 23.55 -22.97 -5.16
CA SER A 263 23.78 -23.58 -6.47
C SER A 263 22.83 -23.02 -7.53
N VAL A 264 23.16 -23.21 -8.81
CA VAL A 264 22.26 -22.89 -9.93
C VAL A 264 21.93 -24.19 -10.65
N THR A 265 20.63 -24.46 -10.83
CA THR A 265 20.15 -25.56 -11.64
C THR A 265 19.62 -25.05 -12.97
N VAL A 266 19.74 -25.87 -14.00
CA VAL A 266 19.13 -25.63 -15.30
C VAL A 266 18.13 -26.71 -15.63
N GLY A 267 16.91 -26.31 -15.96
CA GLY A 267 15.82 -27.19 -16.39
C GLY A 267 14.42 -26.68 -16.06
N PRO A 268 13.39 -27.52 -16.27
CA PRO A 268 13.45 -28.89 -16.78
C PRO A 268 13.16 -29.04 -18.28
N ASN A 269 13.58 -30.18 -18.86
CA ASN A 269 12.83 -30.80 -19.98
C ASN A 269 11.65 -31.60 -19.42
N ALA A 270 10.53 -31.71 -20.13
CA ALA A 270 9.40 -32.54 -19.68
C ALA A 270 9.24 -33.78 -20.56
N VAL A 271 9.51 -34.97 -20.00
CA VAL A 271 9.36 -36.26 -20.70
C VAL A 271 8.36 -37.16 -19.97
N LEU A 272 7.61 -37.97 -20.72
CA LEU A 272 6.70 -38.95 -20.13
C LEU A 272 7.47 -39.95 -19.25
N ALA A 273 7.06 -40.11 -17.99
CA ALA A 273 7.62 -41.14 -17.12
C ALA A 273 6.85 -42.47 -17.28
N LEU A 274 7.57 -43.58 -17.36
CA LEU A 274 6.99 -44.93 -17.49
C LEU A 274 6.71 -45.60 -16.13
N LYS A 275 6.82 -44.82 -15.06
CA LYS A 275 6.44 -45.16 -13.69
C LYS A 275 5.94 -43.87 -13.04
N ARG A 276 4.87 -43.93 -12.24
CA ARG A 276 4.31 -42.75 -11.55
C ARG A 276 5.39 -42.05 -10.71
N GLU A 277 6.14 -42.82 -9.92
CA GLU A 277 7.30 -42.35 -9.14
C GLU A 277 8.62 -42.64 -9.87
N GLY A 278 8.68 -42.31 -11.16
CA GLY A 278 9.83 -42.58 -12.01
C GLY A 278 10.84 -41.44 -12.04
N TYR A 279 11.60 -41.23 -10.97
CA TYR A 279 12.60 -40.15 -10.86
C TYR A 279 13.88 -40.43 -11.64
N ARG A 280 14.13 -41.67 -12.06
CA ARG A 280 15.29 -42.06 -12.88
C ARG A 280 14.83 -42.54 -14.26
N LYS A 281 15.72 -42.44 -15.25
CA LYS A 281 15.47 -42.89 -16.63
C LYS A 281 15.06 -44.36 -16.74
N ARG A 282 15.64 -45.20 -15.87
CA ARG A 282 15.41 -46.64 -15.78
C ARG A 282 14.18 -47.05 -14.98
N ASP A 283 13.47 -46.11 -14.36
CA ASP A 283 12.31 -46.43 -13.55
C ASP A 283 11.11 -46.69 -14.46
N VAL A 284 10.82 -47.96 -14.69
CA VAL A 284 9.73 -48.45 -15.54
C VAL A 284 8.83 -49.36 -14.71
N SER A 285 7.51 -49.17 -14.84
CA SER A 285 6.49 -50.03 -14.25
C SER A 285 5.56 -50.52 -15.35
N PHE A 286 5.46 -51.84 -15.52
CA PHE A 286 4.60 -52.44 -16.54
C PHE A 286 3.14 -52.06 -16.31
N THR A 287 2.67 -52.07 -15.07
CA THR A 287 1.29 -51.75 -14.71
C THR A 287 0.97 -50.27 -14.96
N ASP A 288 1.83 -49.35 -14.53
CA ASP A 288 1.63 -47.91 -14.76
C ASP A 288 1.67 -47.59 -16.26
N THR A 289 2.63 -48.18 -16.98
CA THR A 289 2.80 -47.98 -18.43
C THR A 289 1.55 -48.44 -19.19
N LEU A 290 1.03 -49.61 -18.85
CA LEU A 290 -0.18 -50.15 -19.47
C LEU A 290 -1.40 -49.26 -19.17
N GLU A 291 -1.53 -48.73 -17.95
CA GLU A 291 -2.62 -47.81 -17.57
C GLU A 291 -2.56 -46.51 -18.39
N ILE A 292 -1.36 -45.94 -18.55
CA ILE A 292 -1.10 -44.72 -19.32
C ILE A 292 -1.49 -44.92 -20.79
N PHE A 293 -1.02 -46.00 -21.44
CA PHE A 293 -1.25 -46.21 -22.87
C PHE A 293 -2.66 -46.73 -23.22
N ARG A 294 -3.37 -47.36 -22.27
CA ARG A 294 -4.78 -47.73 -22.48
C ARG A 294 -5.71 -46.51 -22.46
N SER A 295 -5.36 -45.46 -21.72
CA SER A 295 -6.15 -44.22 -21.66
C SER A 295 -6.28 -43.55 -23.04
N ALA A 296 -7.51 -43.31 -23.47
CA ALA A 296 -7.80 -42.57 -24.70
C ALA A 296 -7.30 -41.11 -24.61
N GLY A 297 -7.50 -40.46 -23.45
CA GLY A 297 -7.08 -39.08 -23.22
C GLY A 297 -5.56 -38.90 -23.34
N ILE A 298 -4.77 -39.79 -22.73
CA ILE A 298 -3.30 -39.72 -22.83
C ILE A 298 -2.83 -39.99 -24.26
N ARG A 299 -3.41 -40.98 -24.96
CA ARG A 299 -3.07 -41.22 -26.37
C ARG A 299 -3.31 -39.99 -27.24
N ARG A 300 -4.41 -39.27 -27.01
CA ARG A 300 -4.69 -37.99 -27.69
C ARG A 300 -3.68 -36.90 -27.35
N VAL A 301 -3.29 -36.75 -26.07
CA VAL A 301 -2.23 -35.80 -25.68
C VAL A 301 -0.92 -36.12 -26.41
N LEU A 302 -0.52 -37.40 -26.46
CA LEU A 302 0.70 -37.82 -27.15
C LEU A 302 0.65 -37.58 -28.67
N GLN A 303 -0.52 -37.81 -29.30
CA GLN A 303 -0.74 -37.54 -30.72
C GLN A 303 -0.68 -36.04 -31.04
N ASN A 304 -1.40 -35.22 -30.25
CA ASN A 304 -1.48 -33.77 -30.45
C ASN A 304 -0.14 -33.05 -30.23
N HIS A 305 0.77 -33.65 -29.45
CA HIS A 305 2.06 -33.06 -29.08
C HIS A 305 3.27 -33.89 -29.53
N LEU A 306 3.12 -34.73 -30.55
CA LEU A 306 4.15 -35.68 -30.99
C LEU A 306 5.48 -35.00 -31.34
N LEU A 307 5.45 -33.91 -32.12
CA LEU A 307 6.64 -33.16 -32.53
C LEU A 307 7.37 -32.55 -31.33
N SER A 308 6.64 -31.91 -30.41
CA SER A 308 7.22 -31.36 -29.18
C SER A 308 7.76 -32.45 -28.25
N GLY A 309 7.07 -33.59 -28.15
CA GLY A 309 7.49 -34.72 -27.31
C GLY A 309 8.77 -35.38 -27.82
N LEU A 310 8.92 -35.55 -29.13
CA LEU A 310 10.17 -36.04 -29.75
C LEU A 310 11.33 -35.07 -29.51
N GLY A 311 11.06 -33.76 -29.57
CA GLY A 311 12.04 -32.72 -29.24
C GLY A 311 12.54 -32.80 -27.80
N GLU A 312 11.63 -32.89 -26.83
CA GLU A 312 11.98 -33.04 -25.40
C GLU A 312 12.71 -34.36 -25.11
N MET A 313 12.31 -35.46 -25.76
CA MET A 313 12.99 -36.76 -25.64
C MET A 313 14.43 -36.71 -26.20
N LYS A 314 14.62 -36.09 -27.36
CA LYS A 314 15.95 -35.87 -27.95
C LYS A 314 16.84 -35.05 -27.01
N ASN A 315 16.29 -33.99 -26.41
CA ASN A 315 17.03 -33.14 -25.47
C ASN A 315 17.31 -33.84 -24.13
N SER A 316 16.47 -34.79 -23.71
CA SER A 316 16.76 -35.65 -22.55
C SER A 316 17.96 -36.58 -22.82
N LEU A 317 18.10 -37.12 -24.02
CA LEU A 317 19.18 -38.04 -24.38
C LEU A 317 20.48 -37.32 -24.79
N CYS A 318 20.39 -36.10 -25.32
CA CYS A 318 21.51 -35.36 -25.89
C CYS A 318 21.86 -34.10 -25.06
N LYS A 319 22.92 -34.20 -24.25
CA LYS A 319 23.43 -33.11 -23.40
C LYS A 319 23.80 -31.84 -24.18
N SER A 320 24.34 -31.98 -25.40
CA SER A 320 24.69 -30.87 -26.28
C SER A 320 23.46 -30.20 -26.94
N GLY A 321 22.40 -30.96 -27.21
CA GLY A 321 21.11 -30.42 -27.65
C GLY A 321 20.46 -29.57 -26.55
N TYR A 322 20.50 -30.08 -25.32
CA TYR A 322 20.02 -29.35 -24.15
C TYR A 322 20.81 -28.07 -23.87
N LEU A 323 22.15 -28.12 -23.93
CA LEU A 323 23.00 -26.95 -23.74
C LEU A 323 22.63 -25.81 -24.71
N ARG A 324 22.32 -26.11 -25.97
CA ARG A 324 21.92 -25.08 -26.96
C ARG A 324 20.67 -24.31 -26.53
N ARG A 325 19.73 -24.95 -25.80
CA ARG A 325 18.55 -24.25 -25.24
C ARG A 325 18.93 -23.31 -24.10
N VAL A 326 19.93 -23.68 -23.29
CA VAL A 326 20.47 -22.83 -22.21
C VAL A 326 21.25 -21.66 -22.81
N GLN A 327 22.10 -21.92 -23.81
CA GLN A 327 22.96 -20.93 -24.47
C GLN A 327 22.18 -19.83 -25.19
N LYS A 328 20.90 -20.08 -25.49
CA LYS A 328 19.95 -19.06 -25.95
C LYS A 328 19.86 -17.86 -24.98
N TYR A 329 20.00 -18.12 -23.68
CA TYR A 329 20.00 -17.11 -22.63
C TYR A 329 21.42 -16.81 -22.13
N CYS A 330 22.25 -17.84 -21.93
CA CYS A 330 23.59 -17.70 -21.34
C CYS A 330 24.65 -18.38 -22.21
N PRO A 331 25.20 -17.68 -23.24
CA PRO A 331 26.08 -18.26 -24.25
C PRO A 331 27.42 -18.81 -23.69
N SER A 332 27.86 -18.32 -22.54
CA SER A 332 29.15 -18.67 -21.92
C SER A 332 29.22 -20.10 -21.38
N LEU A 333 28.07 -20.76 -21.18
CA LEU A 333 28.02 -22.12 -20.63
C LEU A 333 28.48 -23.19 -21.63
N THR A 334 29.18 -24.20 -21.12
CA THR A 334 29.71 -25.33 -21.89
C THR A 334 29.13 -26.67 -21.41
N VAL A 335 29.35 -27.74 -22.18
CA VAL A 335 28.84 -29.09 -21.82
C VAL A 335 29.44 -29.59 -20.50
N ASN A 336 30.66 -29.17 -20.18
CA ASN A 336 31.36 -29.56 -18.95
C ASN A 336 30.78 -28.88 -17.70
N ASP A 337 30.01 -27.80 -17.88
CA ASP A 337 29.37 -27.08 -16.77
C ASP A 337 28.09 -27.76 -16.27
N LEU A 338 27.49 -28.65 -17.06
CA LEU A 338 26.24 -29.32 -16.72
C LEU A 338 26.52 -30.63 -15.96
N GLN A 339 26.33 -30.64 -14.64
CA GLN A 339 26.45 -31.82 -13.79
C GLN A 339 25.06 -32.46 -13.56
N PRO A 340 24.95 -33.79 -13.42
CA PRO A 340 23.66 -34.43 -13.14
C PRO A 340 22.98 -33.87 -11.88
N TRP A 341 21.67 -33.68 -11.91
CA TRP A 341 20.85 -33.28 -10.76
C TRP A 341 19.61 -34.18 -10.64
N PRO A 342 19.08 -34.43 -9.43
CA PRO A 342 17.85 -35.22 -9.27
C PRO A 342 16.69 -34.67 -10.10
N ALA A 343 15.95 -35.58 -10.74
CA ALA A 343 14.76 -35.21 -11.50
C ALA A 343 13.56 -34.98 -10.57
N GLY A 344 12.62 -34.16 -11.01
CA GLY A 344 11.28 -34.07 -10.45
C GLY A 344 10.26 -34.85 -11.27
N VAL A 345 9.12 -35.21 -10.69
CA VAL A 345 7.99 -35.77 -11.46
C VAL A 345 6.73 -34.96 -11.16
N ARG A 346 6.15 -34.38 -12.21
CA ARG A 346 4.89 -33.65 -12.17
C ARG A 346 3.73 -34.62 -12.39
N ALA A 347 2.79 -34.65 -11.45
CA ALA A 347 1.48 -35.25 -11.66
C ALA A 347 0.61 -34.27 -12.46
N GLN A 348 0.12 -34.69 -13.62
CA GLN A 348 -0.78 -33.88 -14.44
C GLN A 348 -2.05 -34.67 -14.71
N ALA A 349 -3.21 -34.17 -14.26
CA ALA A 349 -4.47 -34.79 -14.60
C ALA A 349 -4.81 -34.55 -16.08
N VAL A 350 -5.21 -35.63 -16.75
CA VAL A 350 -5.62 -35.67 -18.16
C VAL A 350 -7.04 -36.20 -18.21
N SER A 351 -7.91 -35.42 -18.82
CA SER A 351 -9.31 -35.78 -19.06
C SER A 351 -9.46 -36.79 -20.21
N PRO A 352 -10.58 -37.53 -20.30
CA PRO A 352 -10.81 -38.52 -21.36
C PRO A 352 -10.76 -37.94 -22.78
N ASP A 353 -11.10 -36.65 -22.96
CA ASP A 353 -11.05 -35.98 -24.25
C ASP A 353 -9.63 -35.59 -24.68
N GLY A 354 -8.65 -35.66 -23.76
CA GLY A 354 -7.25 -35.35 -23.99
C GLY A 354 -6.84 -33.95 -23.56
N LYS A 355 -7.64 -33.24 -22.74
CA LYS A 355 -7.24 -31.95 -22.18
C LYS A 355 -6.42 -32.11 -20.90
N LEU A 356 -5.34 -31.34 -20.80
CA LEU A 356 -4.58 -31.18 -19.57
C LEU A 356 -5.37 -30.27 -18.63
N ILE A 357 -5.69 -30.74 -17.43
CA ILE A 357 -6.43 -29.93 -16.47
C ILE A 357 -5.51 -28.85 -15.90
N ASP A 358 -5.84 -27.61 -16.22
CA ASP A 358 -4.99 -26.44 -15.96
C ASP A 358 -5.25 -25.74 -14.63
N ASP A 359 -6.24 -26.14 -13.83
CA ASP A 359 -6.48 -25.59 -12.49
C ASP A 359 -6.50 -26.70 -11.43
N PHE A 360 -6.66 -26.35 -10.15
CA PHE A 360 -6.81 -27.33 -9.08
C PHE A 360 -8.12 -28.13 -9.25
N LEU A 361 -8.03 -29.46 -9.16
CA LEU A 361 -9.19 -30.34 -9.21
C LEU A 361 -9.37 -31.06 -7.88
N PHE A 362 -10.61 -31.09 -7.39
CA PHE A 362 -10.99 -31.81 -6.18
C PHE A 362 -12.19 -32.71 -6.47
N VAL A 363 -12.19 -33.92 -5.90
CA VAL A 363 -13.33 -34.84 -5.91
C VAL A 363 -13.83 -35.02 -4.48
N THR A 364 -15.15 -34.99 -4.27
CA THR A 364 -15.78 -35.14 -2.97
C THR A 364 -16.80 -36.27 -3.02
N THR A 365 -16.77 -37.14 -2.03
CA THR A 365 -17.80 -38.17 -1.75
C THR A 365 -18.52 -37.81 -0.44
N PRO A 366 -19.54 -38.58 0.01
CA PRO A 366 -20.22 -38.29 1.28
C PRO A 366 -19.31 -38.25 2.51
N ARG A 367 -18.16 -38.95 2.51
CA ARG A 367 -17.21 -39.05 3.62
C ARG A 367 -15.76 -38.74 3.23
N SER A 368 -15.47 -38.30 2.00
CA SER A 368 -14.09 -37.97 1.61
C SER A 368 -13.92 -36.77 0.68
N ILE A 369 -12.71 -36.17 0.70
CA ILE A 369 -12.29 -35.09 -0.20
C ILE A 369 -10.89 -35.40 -0.74
N HIS A 370 -10.73 -35.40 -2.05
CA HIS A 370 -9.49 -35.77 -2.72
C HIS A 370 -8.96 -34.61 -3.57
N THR A 371 -7.70 -34.24 -3.36
CA THR A 371 -6.96 -33.34 -4.23
C THR A 371 -6.46 -34.13 -5.43
N CYS A 372 -7.15 -33.97 -6.55
CA CYS A 372 -7.01 -34.78 -7.75
C CYS A 372 -6.03 -34.18 -8.76
N ASN A 373 -5.89 -32.87 -8.81
CA ASN A 373 -4.90 -32.20 -9.65
C ASN A 373 -4.32 -31.01 -8.88
N ALA A 374 -3.01 -31.04 -8.62
CA ALA A 374 -2.28 -29.93 -8.02
C ALA A 374 -0.93 -29.73 -8.72
N PRO A 375 -0.94 -29.30 -9.99
CA PRO A 375 0.29 -28.98 -10.71
C PRO A 375 0.91 -27.67 -10.18
N SER A 376 2.09 -27.30 -10.70
CA SER A 376 2.76 -26.04 -10.35
C SER A 376 1.77 -24.86 -10.47
N PRO A 377 1.65 -24.01 -9.43
CA PRO A 377 2.59 -23.77 -8.31
C PRO A 377 2.13 -24.38 -6.97
N ALA A 378 1.63 -25.62 -6.96
CA ALA A 378 1.11 -26.28 -5.76
C ALA A 378 1.97 -26.17 -4.48
N ALA A 379 3.29 -26.24 -4.59
CA ALA A 379 4.17 -26.09 -3.42
C ALA A 379 4.10 -24.66 -2.82
N THR A 380 4.17 -23.62 -3.67
CA THR A 380 3.95 -22.23 -3.24
C THR A 380 2.53 -22.05 -2.68
N SER A 381 1.55 -22.70 -3.31
CA SER A 381 0.13 -22.59 -2.96
C SER A 381 -0.30 -23.51 -1.82
N ALA A 382 0.61 -24.21 -1.14
CA ALA A 382 0.24 -25.30 -0.24
C ALA A 382 -0.65 -24.84 0.93
N ILE A 383 -0.35 -23.68 1.52
CA ILE A 383 -1.12 -23.11 2.63
C ILE A 383 -2.54 -22.72 2.18
N PRO A 384 -2.73 -21.92 1.11
CA PRO A 384 -4.08 -21.66 0.58
C PRO A 384 -4.85 -22.90 0.15
N ILE A 385 -4.17 -23.90 -0.46
CA ILE A 385 -4.81 -25.17 -0.82
C ILE A 385 -5.27 -25.91 0.43
N GLY A 386 -4.43 -26.00 1.47
CA GLY A 386 -4.81 -26.61 2.75
C GLY A 386 -6.02 -25.93 3.37
N ALA A 387 -6.05 -24.59 3.37
CA ALA A 387 -7.19 -23.83 3.86
C ALA A 387 -8.47 -24.10 3.05
N HIS A 388 -8.34 -24.21 1.73
CA HIS A 388 -9.45 -24.56 0.84
C HIS A 388 -9.98 -25.98 1.11
N ILE A 389 -9.09 -26.96 1.33
CA ILE A 389 -9.50 -28.32 1.68
C ILE A 389 -10.21 -28.33 3.03
N VAL A 390 -9.67 -27.65 4.05
CA VAL A 390 -10.30 -27.53 5.38
C VAL A 390 -11.69 -26.89 5.28
N SER A 391 -11.88 -25.88 4.42
CA SER A 391 -13.21 -25.30 4.17
C SER A 391 -14.21 -26.31 3.58
N LYS A 392 -13.76 -27.15 2.64
CA LYS A 392 -14.59 -28.23 2.08
C LYS A 392 -14.88 -29.31 3.12
N VAL A 393 -13.94 -29.62 4.00
CA VAL A 393 -14.14 -30.57 5.11
C VAL A 393 -15.26 -30.06 6.04
N GLN A 394 -15.26 -28.77 6.37
CA GLN A 394 -16.32 -28.20 7.20
C GLN A 394 -17.69 -28.31 6.50
N ALA A 395 -17.79 -27.89 5.24
CA ALA A 395 -19.04 -27.98 4.48
C ALA A 395 -19.55 -29.43 4.36
N LEU A 396 -18.64 -30.39 4.15
CA LEU A 396 -18.99 -31.81 4.10
C LEU A 396 -19.57 -32.28 5.44
N ARG A 397 -18.97 -31.87 6.57
CA ARG A 397 -19.48 -32.23 7.90
C ARG A 397 -20.83 -31.59 8.23
N GLU A 398 -21.06 -30.36 7.82
CA GLU A 398 -22.36 -29.69 7.99
C GLU A 398 -23.47 -30.39 7.20
N SER A 399 -23.14 -30.96 6.04
CA SER A 399 -24.07 -31.75 5.23
C SER A 399 -24.33 -33.18 5.76
N GLN A 400 -23.49 -33.67 6.68
CA GLN A 400 -23.65 -34.97 7.30
C GLN A 400 -24.58 -34.85 8.52
N SER A 401 -25.80 -35.36 8.42
CA SER A 401 -26.68 -35.60 9.58
C SER A 401 -26.04 -36.69 10.46
N ASN A 402 -25.21 -36.33 11.44
CA ASN A 402 -24.39 -37.30 12.17
C ASN A 402 -25.01 -37.71 13.53
N PRO A 403 -25.08 -39.02 13.85
CA PRO A 403 -25.32 -39.56 15.20
C PRO A 403 -24.08 -39.59 16.12
N GLY A 404 -22.98 -38.90 15.78
CA GLY A 404 -21.67 -38.99 16.47
C GLY A 404 -21.25 -37.74 17.27
N ARG A 405 -20.11 -37.83 17.98
CA ARG A 405 -19.54 -36.77 18.85
C ARG A 405 -19.48 -35.40 18.14
N THR A 406 -20.13 -34.40 18.72
CA THR A 406 -20.11 -33.02 18.23
C THR A 406 -18.72 -32.41 18.45
N LEU A 407 -17.89 -32.33 17.40
CA LEU A 407 -16.65 -31.56 17.45
C LEU A 407 -16.98 -30.09 17.18
N ARG A 408 -16.66 -29.20 18.11
CA ARG A 408 -16.77 -27.75 17.90
C ARG A 408 -15.52 -27.24 17.20
N ALA A 409 -15.70 -26.48 16.13
CA ALA A 409 -14.59 -25.73 15.53
C ALA A 409 -14.12 -24.67 16.53
N ALA A 410 -12.82 -24.61 16.81
CA ALA A 410 -12.26 -23.66 17.77
C ALA A 410 -12.29 -22.20 17.26
N ARG A 411 -12.42 -22.01 15.93
CA ARG A 411 -12.47 -20.73 15.22
C ARG A 411 -13.29 -20.90 13.93
N SER A 412 -13.76 -19.82 13.31
CA SER A 412 -14.37 -19.90 11.97
C SER A 412 -13.30 -20.21 10.91
N VAL A 413 -13.68 -20.87 9.81
CA VAL A 413 -12.76 -21.06 8.66
C VAL A 413 -12.27 -19.73 8.10
N ASP A 414 -13.09 -18.68 8.14
CA ASP A 414 -12.67 -17.31 7.81
C ASP A 414 -11.58 -16.80 8.74
N ALA A 415 -11.63 -17.15 10.04
CA ALA A 415 -10.57 -16.81 10.98
C ALA A 415 -9.29 -17.63 10.77
N LEU A 416 -9.36 -18.82 10.15
CA LEU A 416 -8.21 -19.63 9.76
C LEU A 416 -7.59 -19.13 8.44
N HIS A 417 -8.42 -18.84 7.45
CA HIS A 417 -8.01 -18.11 6.23
C HIS A 417 -7.36 -16.79 6.63
N ALA A 418 -7.97 -16.06 7.58
CA ALA A 418 -7.41 -14.87 8.19
C ALA A 418 -6.14 -15.18 8.97
N ALA A 419 -5.98 -16.27 9.72
CA ALA A 419 -4.76 -16.54 10.49
C ALA A 419 -3.51 -16.84 9.61
N PHE A 420 -3.70 -17.36 8.40
CA PHE A 420 -2.62 -17.62 7.44
C PHE A 420 -2.45 -16.51 6.37
N THR A 421 -3.43 -15.61 6.24
CA THR A 421 -3.29 -14.33 5.54
C THR A 421 -2.94 -13.16 6.48
N ARG A 422 -3.08 -13.37 7.81
CA ARG A 422 -2.60 -12.47 8.87
C ARG A 422 -1.16 -12.81 9.16
N TYR A 423 -0.28 -11.94 8.67
CA TYR A 423 0.97 -11.68 9.36
C TYR A 423 0.70 -11.53 10.88
N PRO A 424 1.55 -12.09 11.77
CA PRO A 424 1.71 -11.49 13.08
C PRO A 424 2.11 -10.04 12.80
N PHE A 425 1.27 -9.10 13.21
CA PHE A 425 1.45 -7.68 13.02
C PHE A 425 2.75 -7.25 13.71
N ARG A 426 3.89 -7.39 13.02
CA ARG A 426 4.94 -6.38 13.11
C ARG A 426 4.35 -5.12 12.52
N GLN A 427 4.61 -4.02 13.22
CA GLN A 427 4.27 -2.63 12.88
C GLN A 427 4.63 -2.23 11.43
N GLU A 428 5.38 -3.06 10.70
CA GLU A 428 5.84 -2.87 9.32
C GLU A 428 4.77 -3.16 8.24
N ALA A 429 3.76 -4.01 8.48
CA ALA A 429 2.81 -4.41 7.41
C ALA A 429 1.67 -3.42 7.14
N ILE A 430 1.46 -2.42 8.01
CA ILE A 430 0.47 -1.36 7.80
C ILE A 430 1.00 -0.29 6.82
N MET A 431 2.32 -0.22 6.66
CA MET A 431 3.00 0.79 5.85
C MET A 431 3.78 0.12 4.72
N GLN A 432 3.10 -0.16 3.61
CA GLN A 432 3.72 -0.54 2.34
C GLN A 432 4.46 0.68 1.74
N LEU A 433 5.51 1.15 2.44
CA LEU A 433 6.40 2.19 1.97
C LEU A 433 7.58 1.53 1.25
N ASN A 434 7.99 2.10 0.11
CA ASN A 434 9.19 1.69 -0.60
C ASN A 434 10.44 1.98 0.25
N ASP A 435 10.45 3.12 0.96
CA ASP A 435 11.43 3.46 1.99
C ASP A 435 10.79 3.46 3.38
N SER A 436 11.00 2.36 4.11
CA SER A 436 10.47 2.17 5.46
C SER A 436 11.05 3.15 6.49
N THR A 437 12.20 3.77 6.22
CA THR A 437 12.85 4.69 7.17
C THR A 437 12.20 6.09 7.21
N LEU A 438 11.28 6.37 6.28
CA LEU A 438 10.42 7.56 6.31
C LEU A 438 9.37 7.48 7.44
N PHE A 439 8.98 6.28 7.85
CA PHE A 439 8.10 6.11 8.99
C PHE A 439 8.89 6.21 10.30
N ARG A 440 8.75 7.36 10.97
CA ARG A 440 9.46 7.66 12.21
C ARG A 440 8.48 7.78 13.38
N GLN A 441 8.85 7.12 14.48
CA GLN A 441 8.07 7.07 15.73
C GLN A 441 8.78 7.82 16.87
N GLN A 442 9.76 8.66 16.53
CA GLN A 442 10.59 9.44 17.45
C GLN A 442 10.57 10.90 17.01
N ALA A 443 10.78 11.83 17.95
CA ALA A 443 10.90 13.26 17.63
C ALA A 443 12.30 13.55 17.06
N PHE A 444 12.44 14.63 16.28
CA PHE A 444 13.71 15.01 15.64
C PHE A 444 14.28 16.26 16.31
N ILE A 445 15.33 16.12 17.11
CA ILE A 445 15.92 17.21 17.91
C ILE A 445 17.43 17.19 17.76
N ASP A 446 18.00 18.32 17.33
CA ASP A 446 19.44 18.52 17.16
C ASP A 446 20.12 17.47 16.25
N GLY A 447 19.41 17.02 15.20
CA GLY A 447 19.91 16.00 14.28
C GLY A 447 19.67 14.55 14.72
N ASP A 448 19.18 14.33 15.94
CA ASP A 448 18.94 13.00 16.51
C ASP A 448 17.45 12.65 16.57
N TRP A 449 17.17 11.35 16.50
CA TRP A 449 15.84 10.78 16.78
C TRP A 449 15.73 10.45 18.28
N ARG A 450 14.81 11.10 18.99
CA ARG A 450 14.69 11.02 20.45
C ARG A 450 13.29 10.64 20.90
N ASP A 451 13.23 9.82 21.95
CA ASP A 451 12.02 9.53 22.72
C ASP A 451 11.80 10.59 23.82
N ALA A 452 10.61 10.63 24.42
CA ALA A 452 10.33 11.51 25.55
C ALA A 452 11.11 11.04 26.78
N ARG A 453 11.58 11.96 27.64
CA ARG A 453 12.38 11.60 28.83
C ARG A 453 11.63 10.68 29.78
N GLY A 454 10.31 10.82 29.88
CA GLY A 454 9.42 9.97 30.67
C GLY A 454 9.00 8.66 29.98
N GLY A 455 9.34 8.46 28.71
CA GLY A 455 8.90 7.32 27.90
C GLY A 455 7.42 7.36 27.46
N ASP A 456 6.67 8.40 27.83
CA ASP A 456 5.28 8.58 27.42
C ASP A 456 5.14 8.78 25.91
N VAL A 457 4.07 8.23 25.35
CA VAL A 457 3.79 8.28 23.92
C VAL A 457 2.34 8.69 23.62
N ILE A 458 2.11 9.18 22.40
CA ILE A 458 0.80 9.47 21.83
C ILE A 458 0.52 8.42 20.74
N PRO A 459 -0.57 7.65 20.84
CA PRO A 459 -0.98 6.74 19.78
C PRO A 459 -1.57 7.51 18.60
N VAL A 460 -1.23 7.05 17.39
CA VAL A 460 -1.77 7.56 16.13
C VAL A 460 -2.49 6.42 15.44
N SER A 461 -3.74 6.64 15.04
CA SER A 461 -4.62 5.65 14.43
C SER A 461 -5.06 6.07 13.03
N ASN A 462 -5.33 5.09 12.17
CA ASN A 462 -5.90 5.34 10.86
C ASN A 462 -7.39 5.70 10.99
N PRO A 463 -7.84 6.90 10.55
CA PRO A 463 -9.23 7.33 10.71
C PRO A 463 -10.25 6.54 9.88
N ALA A 464 -9.80 5.79 8.85
CA ALA A 464 -10.68 4.97 8.02
C ALA A 464 -11.11 3.66 8.70
N ASN A 465 -10.38 3.19 9.70
CA ASN A 465 -10.64 1.88 10.31
C ASN A 465 -10.30 1.76 11.80
N GLY A 466 -9.82 2.84 12.42
CA GLY A 466 -9.44 2.91 13.83
C GLY A 466 -8.19 2.12 14.21
N LYS A 467 -7.50 1.47 13.26
CA LYS A 467 -6.33 0.65 13.59
C LYS A 467 -5.15 1.54 13.99
N PRO A 468 -4.40 1.19 15.06
CA PRO A 468 -3.17 1.88 15.39
C PRO A 468 -2.14 1.78 14.25
N LEU A 469 -1.53 2.90 13.91
CA LEU A 469 -0.42 2.99 12.95
C LEU A 469 0.92 2.89 13.68
N GLY A 470 1.04 3.60 14.80
CA GLY A 470 2.22 3.66 15.64
C GLY A 470 2.06 4.71 16.72
N ASN A 471 3.17 5.04 17.37
CA ASN A 471 3.20 6.04 18.42
C ASN A 471 4.26 7.10 18.12
N VAL A 472 4.09 8.30 18.70
CA VAL A 472 5.13 9.33 18.75
C VAL A 472 5.37 9.76 20.19
N PRO A 473 6.54 10.32 20.54
CA PRO A 473 6.81 10.77 21.90
C PRO A 473 5.81 11.81 22.37
N LYS A 474 5.43 11.74 23.65
CA LYS A 474 4.65 12.77 24.34
C LYS A 474 5.58 13.73 25.09
N MET A 475 6.35 14.53 24.35
CA MET A 475 7.27 15.49 24.96
C MET A 475 6.55 16.69 25.60
N GLY A 476 7.25 17.35 26.52
CA GLY A 476 6.78 18.54 27.22
C GLY A 476 7.72 19.74 27.06
N ALA A 477 7.71 20.62 28.06
CA ALA A 477 8.48 21.86 28.04
C ALA A 477 10.01 21.63 28.04
N GLU A 478 10.51 20.60 28.72
CA GLU A 478 11.96 20.36 28.83
C GLU A 478 12.60 19.98 27.49
N GLU A 479 12.05 19.00 26.77
CA GLU A 479 12.58 18.61 25.46
C GLU A 479 12.35 19.72 24.42
N THR A 480 11.28 20.50 24.58
CA THR A 480 11.05 21.70 23.75
C THR A 480 12.17 22.72 23.97
N ARG A 481 12.57 22.95 25.22
CA ARG A 481 13.69 23.84 25.56
C ARG A 481 15.01 23.36 24.97
N ASP A 482 15.29 22.05 25.05
CA ASP A 482 16.47 21.46 24.41
C ASP A 482 16.50 21.73 22.90
N ALA A 483 15.34 21.62 22.23
CA ALA A 483 15.21 21.89 20.80
C ALA A 483 15.38 23.38 20.47
N ILE A 484 14.87 24.29 21.31
CA ILE A 484 15.08 25.74 21.17
C ILE A 484 16.57 26.08 21.34
N ASP A 485 17.22 25.51 22.34
CA ASP A 485 18.65 25.73 22.60
C ASP A 485 19.50 25.20 21.43
N ALA A 486 19.16 24.04 20.87
CA ALA A 486 19.78 23.51 19.66
C ALA A 486 19.59 24.45 18.46
N ALA A 487 18.37 24.93 18.23
CA ALA A 487 18.08 25.88 17.17
C ALA A 487 18.85 27.19 17.31
N ASN A 488 19.02 27.68 18.54
CA ASN A 488 19.82 28.86 18.82
C ASN A 488 21.33 28.62 18.59
N ARG A 489 21.86 27.46 19.00
CA ARG A 489 23.26 27.06 18.74
C ARG A 489 23.56 26.95 17.24
N ALA A 490 22.63 26.41 16.45
CA ALA A 490 22.82 26.20 15.01
C ALA A 490 22.68 27.49 14.18
N LEU A 491 21.94 28.49 14.69
CA LEU A 491 21.59 29.71 13.97
C LEU A 491 22.80 30.49 13.41
N PRO A 492 23.89 30.77 14.17
CA PRO A 492 25.00 31.56 13.66
C PRO A 492 25.64 30.96 12.40
N ALA A 493 25.89 29.65 12.40
CA ALA A 493 26.50 28.97 11.26
C ALA A 493 25.57 28.91 10.05
N TRP A 494 24.28 28.59 10.25
CA TRP A 494 23.30 28.54 9.18
C TRP A 494 23.06 29.90 8.51
N ARG A 495 22.97 30.96 9.31
CA ARG A 495 22.82 32.33 8.83
C ARG A 495 24.05 32.85 8.09
N ALA A 496 25.25 32.40 8.48
CA ALA A 496 26.51 32.80 7.86
C ALA A 496 26.71 32.20 6.46
N LEU A 497 26.02 31.09 6.14
CA LEU A 497 25.99 30.58 4.77
C LEU A 497 25.46 31.63 3.79
N THR A 498 25.92 31.57 2.55
CA THR A 498 25.34 32.37 1.48
C THR A 498 23.91 31.90 1.19
N ALA A 499 23.09 32.81 0.65
CA ALA A 499 21.77 32.46 0.16
C ALA A 499 21.80 31.31 -0.86
N LYS A 500 22.84 31.24 -1.70
CA LYS A 500 23.01 30.19 -2.70
C LYS A 500 23.28 28.82 -2.07
N GLU A 501 24.11 28.75 -1.04
CA GLU A 501 24.37 27.49 -0.33
C GLU A 501 23.12 26.96 0.36
N ARG A 502 22.37 27.83 1.06
CA ARG A 502 21.06 27.45 1.63
C ARG A 502 20.08 26.99 0.55
N ALA A 503 19.99 27.73 -0.55
CA ALA A 503 19.13 27.37 -1.68
C ALA A 503 19.44 25.99 -2.25
N ASN A 504 20.72 25.62 -2.38
CA ASN A 504 21.11 24.30 -2.87
C ASN A 504 20.67 23.17 -1.92
N ILE A 505 20.79 23.38 -0.59
CA ILE A 505 20.34 22.41 0.41
C ILE A 505 18.81 22.26 0.36
N LEU A 506 18.08 23.38 0.32
CA LEU A 506 16.62 23.35 0.22
C LEU A 506 16.14 22.73 -1.10
N ARG A 507 16.83 22.99 -2.22
CA ARG A 507 16.50 22.34 -3.50
C ARG A 507 16.71 20.83 -3.45
N ARG A 508 17.73 20.33 -2.73
CA ARG A 508 17.88 18.88 -2.49
C ARG A 508 16.73 18.32 -1.66
N TRP A 509 16.26 19.05 -0.66
CA TRP A 509 15.10 18.65 0.14
C TRP A 509 13.83 18.54 -0.71
N PHE A 510 13.57 19.55 -1.56
CA PHE A 510 12.51 19.50 -2.58
C PHE A 510 12.62 18.25 -3.47
N ASN A 511 13.81 17.98 -4.04
CA ASN A 511 14.00 16.83 -4.91
C ASN A 511 13.69 15.50 -4.20
N LEU A 512 14.15 15.35 -2.96
CA LEU A 512 13.88 14.17 -2.15
C LEU A 512 12.38 14.01 -1.82
N MET A 513 11.66 15.11 -1.58
CA MET A 513 10.20 15.06 -1.39
C MET A 513 9.49 14.55 -2.65
N MET A 514 9.95 14.97 -3.83
CA MET A 514 9.38 14.51 -5.11
C MET A 514 9.77 13.06 -5.42
N GLU A 515 11.00 12.66 -5.11
CA GLU A 515 11.48 11.28 -5.26
C GLU A 515 10.65 10.31 -4.40
N HIS A 516 10.33 10.70 -3.17
CA HIS A 516 9.55 9.89 -2.22
C HIS A 516 8.05 10.25 -2.19
N GLN A 517 7.53 10.89 -3.25
CA GLN A 517 6.15 11.41 -3.25
C GLN A 517 5.10 10.35 -2.89
N ASP A 518 5.26 9.14 -3.42
CA ASP A 518 4.29 8.05 -3.24
C ASP A 518 4.25 7.53 -1.80
N ASP A 519 5.41 7.40 -1.16
CA ASP A 519 5.52 6.97 0.24
C ASP A 519 4.96 8.04 1.18
N LEU A 520 5.32 9.30 0.95
CA LEU A 520 4.81 10.43 1.72
C LEU A 520 3.28 10.56 1.59
N ALA A 521 2.74 10.40 0.39
CA ALA A 521 1.30 10.45 0.14
C ALA A 521 0.56 9.28 0.81
N ARG A 522 1.13 8.07 0.77
CA ARG A 522 0.57 6.91 1.47
C ARG A 522 0.56 7.11 2.97
N LEU A 523 1.66 7.59 3.55
CA LEU A 523 1.78 7.86 4.98
C LEU A 523 0.76 8.90 5.44
N MET A 524 0.62 9.99 4.68
CA MET A 524 -0.40 11.02 4.91
C MET A 524 -1.82 10.46 4.84
N THR A 525 -2.12 9.66 3.81
CA THR A 525 -3.44 9.02 3.65
C THR A 525 -3.77 8.12 4.84
N LEU A 526 -2.78 7.35 5.32
CA LEU A 526 -2.95 6.45 6.44
C LEU A 526 -3.28 7.19 7.74
N GLU A 527 -2.61 8.30 8.06
CA GLU A 527 -2.81 9.02 9.32
C GLU A 527 -3.94 10.07 9.27
N GLN A 528 -4.19 10.68 8.12
CA GLN A 528 -5.16 11.77 7.98
C GLN A 528 -6.47 11.35 7.30
N GLY A 529 -6.43 10.39 6.37
CA GLY A 529 -7.61 9.81 5.74
C GLY A 529 -7.94 10.27 4.33
N LYS A 530 -7.38 11.39 3.82
CA LYS A 530 -7.70 11.87 2.46
C LYS A 530 -7.35 10.86 1.37
N PRO A 531 -8.04 10.87 0.22
CA PRO A 531 -7.70 10.00 -0.91
C PRO A 531 -6.23 10.13 -1.34
N LEU A 532 -5.63 9.02 -1.76
CA LEU A 532 -4.21 8.97 -2.13
C LEU A 532 -3.85 9.97 -3.24
N ALA A 533 -4.75 10.22 -4.19
CA ALA A 533 -4.56 11.22 -5.23
C ALA A 533 -4.47 12.65 -4.66
N GLU A 534 -5.32 12.98 -3.68
CA GLU A 534 -5.24 14.27 -2.98
C GLU A 534 -3.96 14.38 -2.15
N ALA A 535 -3.55 13.30 -1.48
CA ALA A 535 -2.30 13.27 -0.74
C ALA A 535 -1.08 13.49 -1.65
N LYS A 536 -1.03 12.85 -2.83
CA LYS A 536 0.03 13.10 -3.84
C LYS A 536 0.03 14.56 -4.30
N GLY A 537 -1.16 15.12 -4.54
CA GLY A 537 -1.32 16.53 -4.87
C GLY A 537 -0.81 17.45 -3.76
N GLU A 538 -1.08 17.13 -2.49
CA GLU A 538 -0.52 17.86 -1.36
C GLU A 538 1.00 17.75 -1.28
N ILE A 539 1.60 16.57 -1.49
CA ILE A 539 3.06 16.44 -1.42
C ILE A 539 3.72 17.31 -2.49
N SER A 540 3.19 17.35 -3.71
CA SER A 540 3.67 18.24 -4.76
C SER A 540 3.50 19.72 -4.38
N TYR A 541 2.34 20.09 -3.85
CA TYR A 541 2.08 21.44 -3.33
C TYR A 541 3.03 21.80 -2.18
N ALA A 542 3.27 20.90 -1.24
CA ALA A 542 4.20 21.09 -0.13
C ALA A 542 5.63 21.29 -0.63
N ALA A 543 6.08 20.46 -1.58
CA ALA A 543 7.41 20.54 -2.16
C ALA A 543 7.62 21.88 -2.89
N SER A 544 6.59 22.38 -3.60
CA SER A 544 6.67 23.66 -4.33
C SER A 544 7.08 24.84 -3.45
N PHE A 545 6.66 24.90 -2.18
CA PHE A 545 7.11 25.95 -1.25
C PHE A 545 8.60 25.87 -0.92
N ILE A 546 9.15 24.65 -0.78
CA ILE A 546 10.58 24.48 -0.55
C ILE A 546 11.37 24.93 -1.79
N GLU A 547 10.90 24.57 -2.98
CA GLU A 547 11.49 25.04 -4.24
C GLU A 547 11.43 26.57 -4.37
N TRP A 548 10.25 27.15 -4.16
CA TRP A 548 9.99 28.59 -4.25
C TRP A 548 10.86 29.37 -3.27
N PHE A 549 10.91 28.98 -2.00
CA PHE A 549 11.69 29.72 -1.01
C PHE A 549 13.20 29.46 -1.12
N ALA A 550 13.65 28.32 -1.64
CA ALA A 550 15.05 28.16 -2.04
C ALA A 550 15.45 29.24 -3.08
N GLU A 551 14.53 29.61 -3.96
CA GLU A 551 14.72 30.66 -4.94
C GLU A 551 14.64 32.07 -4.33
N GLU A 552 13.61 32.34 -3.53
CA GLU A 552 13.42 33.64 -2.87
C GLU A 552 14.50 33.95 -1.84
N GLY A 553 15.14 32.94 -1.24
CA GLY A 553 16.29 33.15 -0.34
C GLY A 553 17.43 33.94 -0.99
N LYS A 554 17.57 33.89 -2.33
CA LYS A 554 18.56 34.65 -3.10
C LYS A 554 18.07 36.05 -3.53
N ARG A 555 16.81 36.39 -3.24
CA ARG A 555 16.12 37.60 -3.70
C ARG A 555 15.65 38.49 -2.54
N ILE A 556 16.28 38.34 -1.38
CA ILE A 556 16.05 39.22 -0.23
C ILE A 556 16.74 40.55 -0.48
N TYR A 557 16.04 41.44 -1.19
CA TYR A 557 16.55 42.76 -1.55
C TYR A 557 16.41 43.74 -0.37
N GLY A 558 17.46 44.50 -0.14
CA GLY A 558 17.43 45.73 0.64
C GLY A 558 17.21 46.95 -0.25
N ASP A 559 17.41 48.15 0.31
CA ASP A 559 17.15 49.41 -0.38
C ASP A 559 18.28 50.42 -0.18
N THR A 560 18.49 51.27 -1.18
CA THR A 560 19.24 52.51 -1.03
C THR A 560 18.27 53.67 -1.20
N ILE A 561 18.15 54.53 -0.18
CA ILE A 561 17.18 55.63 -0.17
C ILE A 561 17.96 56.96 -0.29
N PRO A 562 17.51 57.92 -1.13
CA PRO A 562 18.15 59.23 -1.22
C PRO A 562 18.33 59.89 0.15
N GLY A 563 19.55 60.38 0.41
CA GLY A 563 19.88 61.04 1.66
C GLY A 563 19.07 62.33 1.85
N HIS A 564 18.56 62.53 3.07
CA HIS A 564 17.88 63.77 3.46
C HIS A 564 18.87 64.94 3.65
N GLN A 565 20.17 64.65 3.76
CA GLN A 565 21.29 65.59 3.83
C GLN A 565 22.42 65.11 2.90
N ALA A 566 23.21 66.05 2.36
CA ALA A 566 24.24 65.76 1.37
C ALA A 566 25.33 64.79 1.87
N ASP A 567 25.66 64.86 3.16
CA ASP A 567 26.68 64.06 3.85
C ASP A 567 26.12 62.76 4.46
N LYS A 568 24.86 62.38 4.15
CA LYS A 568 24.24 61.14 4.64
C LYS A 568 23.96 60.15 3.52
N ARG A 569 24.12 58.86 3.81
CA ARG A 569 23.65 57.75 2.97
C ARG A 569 22.72 56.85 3.77
N LEU A 570 21.58 56.50 3.20
CA LEU A 570 20.56 55.67 3.85
C LEU A 570 20.54 54.30 3.16
N LEU A 571 20.87 53.26 3.93
CA LEU A 571 20.86 51.87 3.47
C LEU A 571 19.87 51.07 4.31
N VAL A 572 19.10 50.22 3.66
CA VAL A 572 18.21 49.25 4.30
C VAL A 572 18.70 47.86 3.94
N ILE A 573 18.89 47.01 4.94
CA ILE A 573 19.16 45.58 4.75
C ILE A 573 18.11 44.75 5.49
N LYS A 574 17.93 43.51 5.06
CA LYS A 574 17.01 42.55 5.70
C LYS A 574 17.80 41.35 6.21
N GLN A 575 17.56 40.95 7.45
CA GLN A 575 18.28 39.86 8.10
C GLN A 575 17.30 38.90 8.78
N PRO A 576 17.60 37.59 8.89
CA PRO A 576 16.72 36.65 9.56
C PRO A 576 16.46 37.03 11.01
N ILE A 577 15.19 36.92 11.42
CA ILE A 577 14.73 37.31 12.75
C ILE A 577 15.39 36.49 13.88
N GLY A 578 15.70 35.21 13.64
CA GLY A 578 16.45 34.34 14.56
C GLY A 578 15.88 32.94 14.66
N VAL A 579 15.68 32.45 15.89
CA VAL A 579 14.98 31.18 16.14
C VAL A 579 13.47 31.40 15.97
N THR A 580 12.83 30.51 15.24
CA THR A 580 11.42 30.57 14.90
C THR A 580 10.70 29.31 15.40
N ALA A 581 9.42 29.45 15.72
CA ALA A 581 8.56 28.36 16.12
C ALA A 581 7.39 28.20 15.15
N ALA A 582 7.00 26.97 14.86
CA ALA A 582 5.84 26.65 14.04
C ALA A 582 4.92 25.65 14.75
N ILE A 583 3.63 25.93 14.78
CA ILE A 583 2.60 24.99 15.26
C ILE A 583 1.63 24.74 14.10
N THR A 584 1.52 23.50 13.64
CA THR A 584 0.78 23.14 12.42
C THR A 584 -0.42 22.21 12.69
N PRO A 585 -1.50 22.33 11.90
CA PRO A 585 -2.72 21.54 12.05
C PRO A 585 -2.60 20.20 11.29
N TRP A 586 -3.65 19.38 11.39
CA TRP A 586 -3.69 18.02 10.84
C TRP A 586 -4.20 17.92 9.41
N ASN A 587 -4.91 18.93 8.91
CA ASN A 587 -5.64 18.84 7.64
C ASN A 587 -4.74 18.84 6.40
N PHE A 588 -3.60 19.53 6.46
CA PHE A 588 -2.54 19.50 5.45
C PHE A 588 -1.19 19.22 6.13
N PRO A 589 -0.95 17.96 6.51
CA PRO A 589 0.12 17.61 7.45
C PRO A 589 1.53 17.73 6.85
N SER A 590 1.66 17.91 5.52
CA SER A 590 2.94 18.23 4.87
C SER A 590 3.01 19.68 4.41
N ALA A 591 1.96 20.20 3.77
CA ALA A 591 2.04 21.55 3.19
C ALA A 591 2.12 22.65 4.25
N MET A 592 1.46 22.50 5.41
CA MET A 592 1.55 23.49 6.49
C MET A 592 2.95 23.58 7.08
N ILE A 593 3.73 22.51 6.97
CA ILE A 593 5.12 22.47 7.43
C ILE A 593 6.00 23.24 6.47
N THR A 594 5.94 22.92 5.18
CA THR A 594 6.83 23.54 4.19
C THR A 594 6.51 25.00 3.92
N ARG A 595 5.23 25.41 4.06
CA ARG A 595 4.81 26.82 4.04
C ARG A 595 5.49 27.68 5.10
N LYS A 596 5.92 27.08 6.21
CA LYS A 596 6.57 27.76 7.35
C LYS A 596 8.08 27.52 7.38
N ALA A 597 8.51 26.28 7.21
CA ALA A 597 9.93 25.90 7.22
C ALA A 597 10.67 26.40 5.98
N GLY A 598 10.04 26.36 4.80
CA GLY A 598 10.61 26.88 3.55
C GLY A 598 11.12 28.33 3.67
N PRO A 599 10.24 29.31 3.99
CA PRO A 599 10.66 30.70 4.10
C PRO A 599 11.61 30.94 5.29
N ALA A 600 11.39 30.29 6.44
CA ALA A 600 12.25 30.45 7.61
C ALA A 600 13.70 30.05 7.30
N LEU A 601 13.89 28.84 6.78
CA LEU A 601 15.24 28.33 6.50
C LEU A 601 15.90 29.10 5.35
N ALA A 602 15.14 29.49 4.32
CA ALA A 602 15.65 30.31 3.22
C ALA A 602 16.16 31.68 3.70
N ALA A 603 15.40 32.35 4.57
CA ALA A 603 15.79 33.61 5.21
C ALA A 603 17.08 33.50 6.04
N GLY A 604 17.44 32.29 6.47
CA GLY A 604 18.58 32.02 7.35
C GLY A 604 18.19 31.91 8.82
N CYS A 605 16.92 31.65 9.12
CA CYS A 605 16.44 31.30 10.45
C CYS A 605 16.63 29.81 10.75
N THR A 606 16.45 29.43 12.01
CA THR A 606 16.25 28.04 12.45
C THR A 606 14.83 27.85 12.96
N MET A 607 14.32 26.63 12.98
CA MET A 607 12.92 26.35 13.33
C MET A 607 12.76 25.17 14.30
N VAL A 608 11.89 25.36 15.29
CA VAL A 608 11.31 24.30 16.13
C VAL A 608 9.84 24.16 15.77
N LEU A 609 9.43 22.99 15.29
CA LEU A 609 8.09 22.73 14.78
C LEU A 609 7.36 21.72 15.66
N LYS A 610 6.10 22.02 16.00
CA LYS A 610 5.18 21.11 16.66
C LYS A 610 4.02 20.76 15.72
N PRO A 611 3.92 19.52 15.23
CA PRO A 611 2.81 19.12 14.37
C PRO A 611 1.55 18.82 15.19
N ALA A 612 0.43 18.62 14.50
CA ALA A 612 -0.78 18.08 15.13
C ALA A 612 -0.55 16.63 15.56
N SER A 613 -1.03 16.28 16.75
CA SER A 613 -0.82 14.94 17.32
C SER A 613 -1.60 13.84 16.58
N GLN A 614 -2.60 14.20 15.77
CA GLN A 614 -3.37 13.29 14.94
C GLN A 614 -2.61 12.85 13.68
N THR A 615 -1.69 13.67 13.18
CA THR A 615 -0.98 13.43 11.91
C THR A 615 0.53 13.79 11.99
N PRO A 616 1.28 13.25 12.97
CA PRO A 616 2.67 13.63 13.17
C PRO A 616 3.65 12.95 12.20
N PHE A 617 3.29 11.83 11.58
CA PHE A 617 4.25 11.03 10.80
C PHE A 617 4.68 11.73 9.52
N SER A 618 3.79 12.46 8.85
CA SER A 618 4.15 13.31 7.70
C SER A 618 5.23 14.33 8.08
N ALA A 619 5.14 14.93 9.27
CA ALA A 619 6.13 15.90 9.74
C ALA A 619 7.50 15.27 9.97
N LEU A 620 7.52 14.08 10.59
CA LEU A 620 8.74 13.37 10.88
C LEU A 620 9.38 12.80 9.60
N ALA A 621 8.59 12.36 8.63
CA ALA A 621 9.10 11.96 7.32
C ALA A 621 9.78 13.13 6.60
N LEU A 622 9.20 14.33 6.66
CA LEU A 622 9.84 15.54 6.12
C LEU A 622 11.13 15.91 6.85
N ALA A 623 11.21 15.69 8.17
CA ALA A 623 12.44 15.88 8.95
C ALA A 623 13.54 14.88 8.57
N GLU A 624 13.18 13.61 8.32
CA GLU A 624 14.12 12.61 7.78
C GLU A 624 14.67 13.06 6.42
N LEU A 625 13.83 13.53 5.50
CA LEU A 625 14.28 14.04 4.20
C LEU A 625 15.08 15.34 4.32
N ALA A 626 14.76 16.22 5.28
CA ALA A 626 15.53 17.42 5.57
C ALA A 626 16.97 17.06 6.00
N ARG A 627 17.10 16.08 6.89
CA ARG A 627 18.39 15.53 7.33
C ARG A 627 19.18 14.97 6.15
N ARG A 628 18.55 14.17 5.29
CA ARG A 628 19.19 13.61 4.06
C ARG A 628 19.61 14.68 3.06
N ALA A 629 18.85 15.77 2.95
CA ALA A 629 19.20 16.92 2.11
C ALA A 629 20.45 17.68 2.58
N GLY A 630 20.89 17.42 3.82
CA GLY A 630 22.02 18.08 4.46
C GLY A 630 21.64 19.35 5.21
N ILE A 631 20.39 19.47 5.68
CA ILE A 631 20.03 20.50 6.65
C ILE A 631 20.79 20.19 7.96
N PRO A 632 21.63 21.11 8.47
CA PRO A 632 22.46 20.83 9.65
C PRO A 632 21.64 20.54 10.91
N ALA A 633 22.26 19.82 11.85
CA ALA A 633 21.71 19.59 13.19
C ALA A 633 21.26 20.91 13.84
N GLY A 634 20.09 20.89 14.48
CA GLY A 634 19.48 22.03 15.16
C GLY A 634 18.79 23.04 14.23
N VAL A 635 19.05 23.05 12.91
CA VAL A 635 18.43 24.03 12.00
C VAL A 635 16.93 23.80 11.84
N PHE A 636 16.51 22.53 11.78
CA PHE A 636 15.11 22.13 11.74
C PHE A 636 14.87 21.03 12.77
N ASN A 637 13.95 21.27 13.71
CA ASN A 637 13.59 20.35 14.79
C ASN A 637 12.08 20.11 14.75
N VAL A 638 11.66 18.88 15.02
CA VAL A 638 10.24 18.48 15.10
C VAL A 638 9.99 17.84 16.46
N VAL A 639 9.19 18.49 17.29
CA VAL A 639 8.85 18.06 18.64
C VAL A 639 7.38 17.62 18.67
N THR A 640 7.13 16.37 19.03
CA THR A 640 5.77 15.82 19.20
C THR A 640 5.41 15.78 20.68
N GLY A 641 4.16 16.07 21.03
CA GLY A 641 3.71 15.93 22.42
C GLY A 641 2.51 16.78 22.79
N SER A 642 2.49 17.20 24.06
CA SER A 642 1.41 17.99 24.65
C SER A 642 1.28 19.36 23.99
N ALA A 643 0.10 19.69 23.44
CA ALA A 643 -0.11 20.97 22.78
C ALA A 643 0.11 22.16 23.73
N GLY A 644 -0.36 22.05 24.98
CA GLY A 644 -0.24 23.09 25.99
C GLY A 644 1.20 23.29 26.46
N ASP A 645 1.90 22.21 26.81
CA ASP A 645 3.26 22.31 27.38
C ASP A 645 4.27 22.78 26.34
N ILE A 646 4.21 22.23 25.12
CA ILE A 646 5.09 22.65 24.03
C ILE A 646 4.74 24.08 23.60
N GLY A 647 3.46 24.39 23.40
CA GLY A 647 3.01 25.73 23.02
C GLY A 647 3.39 26.80 24.06
N GLY A 648 3.25 26.48 25.35
CA GLY A 648 3.64 27.34 26.45
C GLY A 648 5.15 27.62 26.48
N GLU A 649 6.00 26.61 26.28
CA GLU A 649 7.46 26.84 26.20
C GLU A 649 7.82 27.65 24.95
N LEU A 650 7.26 27.34 23.78
CA LEU A 650 7.55 28.08 22.53
C LEU A 650 7.16 29.57 22.61
N THR A 651 6.06 29.89 23.30
CA THR A 651 5.55 31.27 23.44
C THR A 651 6.19 32.04 24.58
N SER A 652 6.72 31.36 25.61
CA SER A 652 7.31 32.02 26.79
C SER A 652 8.84 32.08 26.78
N ASN A 653 9.51 31.29 25.93
CA ASN A 653 10.96 31.27 25.85
C ASN A 653 11.49 32.43 24.98
N PRO A 654 12.35 33.31 25.52
CA PRO A 654 12.79 34.54 24.84
C PRO A 654 13.73 34.29 23.65
N LEU A 655 14.29 33.09 23.50
CA LEU A 655 15.11 32.76 22.32
C LEU A 655 14.26 32.64 21.05
N VAL A 656 13.00 32.21 21.18
CA VAL A 656 12.04 32.19 20.07
C VAL A 656 11.58 33.62 19.79
N ARG A 657 11.84 34.12 18.57
CA ARG A 657 11.51 35.52 18.18
C ARG A 657 10.33 35.63 17.24
N LYS A 658 9.92 34.50 16.65
CA LYS A 658 8.81 34.40 15.70
C LYS A 658 7.98 33.17 16.02
N LEU A 659 6.66 33.33 16.08
CA LEU A 659 5.71 32.22 16.04
C LEU A 659 4.92 32.24 14.73
N SER A 660 4.75 31.09 14.10
CA SER A 660 3.81 30.91 12.99
C SER A 660 2.84 29.78 13.34
N PHE A 661 1.54 30.08 13.36
CA PHE A 661 0.50 29.13 13.73
C PHE A 661 -0.57 29.04 12.65
N THR A 662 -1.04 27.82 12.40
CA THR A 662 -2.25 27.58 11.63
C THR A 662 -3.18 26.66 12.42
N GLY A 663 -4.45 27.04 12.57
CA GLY A 663 -5.40 26.27 13.36
C GLY A 663 -6.65 27.08 13.71
N SER A 664 -7.28 26.77 14.84
CA SER A 664 -8.51 27.47 15.24
C SER A 664 -8.25 28.90 15.71
N THR A 665 -9.21 29.79 15.47
CA THR A 665 -9.11 31.19 15.85
C THR A 665 -8.94 31.37 17.36
N GLU A 666 -9.60 30.55 18.16
CA GLU A 666 -9.51 30.58 19.62
C GLU A 666 -8.07 30.33 20.11
N ILE A 667 -7.42 29.28 19.61
CA ILE A 667 -6.02 28.99 19.96
C ILE A 667 -5.09 30.07 19.41
N GLY A 668 -5.39 30.63 18.22
CA GLY A 668 -4.64 31.76 17.65
C GLY A 668 -4.63 32.99 18.56
N ARG A 669 -5.79 33.35 19.15
CA ARG A 669 -5.90 34.46 20.13
C ARG A 669 -5.04 34.18 21.36
N GLN A 670 -5.16 32.99 21.95
CA GLN A 670 -4.38 32.61 23.13
C GLN A 670 -2.86 32.62 22.87
N LEU A 671 -2.42 32.11 21.72
CA LEU A 671 -1.00 32.12 21.35
C LEU A 671 -0.48 33.54 21.11
N MET A 672 -1.30 34.42 20.53
CA MET A 672 -0.96 35.83 20.35
C MET A 672 -0.82 36.57 21.69
N GLU A 673 -1.73 36.33 22.63
CA GLU A 673 -1.66 36.84 24.00
C GLU A 673 -0.38 36.38 24.71
N GLN A 674 -0.05 35.09 24.62
CA GLN A 674 1.17 34.54 25.21
C GLN A 674 2.44 35.13 24.60
N CYS A 675 2.45 35.39 23.28
CA CYS A 675 3.57 36.01 22.57
C CYS A 675 3.80 37.48 22.97
N ALA A 676 2.82 38.15 23.57
CA ALA A 676 2.92 39.56 23.92
C ALA A 676 4.00 39.84 24.97
N LYS A 677 4.32 38.86 25.84
CA LYS A 677 5.37 39.01 26.87
C LYS A 677 6.72 39.40 26.28
N ASP A 678 7.12 38.77 25.18
CA ASP A 678 8.43 38.99 24.54
C ASP A 678 8.33 39.78 23.23
N ILE A 679 7.13 40.29 22.89
CA ILE A 679 6.86 41.01 21.63
C ILE A 679 7.32 40.18 20.41
N LYS A 680 7.00 38.88 20.40
CA LYS A 680 7.36 38.02 19.27
C LYS A 680 6.60 38.46 18.02
N LYS A 681 7.22 38.34 16.85
CA LYS A 681 6.51 38.52 15.58
C LYS A 681 5.60 37.30 15.37
N VAL A 682 4.31 37.51 15.05
CA VAL A 682 3.31 36.43 14.98
C VAL A 682 2.65 36.41 13.60
N SER A 683 2.56 35.21 13.00
CA SER A 683 1.79 34.97 11.78
C SER A 683 0.73 33.94 12.13
N LEU A 684 -0.51 34.21 11.77
CA LEU A 684 -1.68 33.44 12.15
C LEU A 684 -2.49 33.17 10.88
N GLU A 685 -2.77 31.90 10.61
CA GLU A 685 -3.73 31.47 9.58
C GLU A 685 -4.85 30.69 10.30
N LEU A 686 -6.00 31.32 10.47
CA LEU A 686 -7.03 30.87 11.42
C LEU A 686 -8.31 30.40 10.69
N GLY A 687 -9.43 30.38 11.41
CA GLY A 687 -10.73 29.96 10.89
C GLY A 687 -11.20 30.81 9.71
N GLY A 688 -11.97 30.18 8.83
CA GLY A 688 -12.65 30.81 7.71
C GLY A 688 -14.16 30.59 7.77
N ASN A 689 -14.91 31.35 6.98
CA ASN A 689 -16.32 31.08 6.70
C ASN A 689 -16.62 31.48 5.25
N ALA A 690 -16.02 30.72 4.33
CA ALA A 690 -15.85 31.12 2.94
C ALA A 690 -17.21 31.16 2.20
N PRO A 691 -17.62 32.32 1.67
CA PRO A 691 -18.76 32.42 0.78
C PRO A 691 -18.35 31.97 -0.62
N PHE A 692 -19.22 31.20 -1.27
CA PHE A 692 -19.10 30.82 -2.68
C PHE A 692 -20.34 31.32 -3.40
N ILE A 693 -20.18 32.34 -4.24
CA ILE A 693 -21.29 33.12 -4.81
C ILE A 693 -21.47 32.79 -6.29
N VAL A 694 -22.67 32.42 -6.70
CA VAL A 694 -23.01 32.10 -8.09
C VAL A 694 -24.08 33.08 -8.58
N PHE A 695 -23.68 33.99 -9.48
CA PHE A 695 -24.58 34.94 -10.12
C PHE A 695 -25.30 34.33 -11.33
N ASP A 696 -26.38 34.96 -11.79
CA ASP A 696 -27.20 34.49 -12.93
C ASP A 696 -26.39 34.35 -14.23
N ASP A 697 -25.38 35.20 -14.42
CA ASP A 697 -24.51 35.21 -15.60
C ASP A 697 -23.31 34.23 -15.48
N ALA A 698 -23.24 33.46 -14.40
CA ALA A 698 -22.22 32.44 -14.22
C ALA A 698 -22.28 31.33 -15.28
N ASP A 699 -21.11 30.77 -15.59
CA ASP A 699 -21.04 29.46 -16.21
C ASP A 699 -21.41 28.40 -15.16
N LEU A 700 -22.67 27.94 -15.16
CA LEU A 700 -23.18 27.06 -14.11
C LEU A 700 -22.44 25.73 -14.03
N ASP A 701 -22.00 25.16 -15.16
CA ASP A 701 -21.26 23.90 -15.15
C ASP A 701 -19.90 24.08 -14.47
N LYS A 702 -19.18 25.16 -14.79
CA LYS A 702 -17.92 25.50 -14.10
C LYS A 702 -18.12 25.89 -12.65
N ALA A 703 -19.22 26.59 -12.32
CA ALA A 703 -19.55 26.93 -10.94
C ALA A 703 -19.77 25.66 -10.10
N VAL A 704 -20.42 24.64 -10.66
CA VAL A 704 -20.59 23.33 -10.01
C VAL A 704 -19.26 22.62 -9.85
N GLU A 705 -18.41 22.57 -10.89
CA GLU A 705 -17.04 22.01 -10.79
C GLU A 705 -16.22 22.70 -9.69
N GLY A 706 -16.29 24.03 -9.63
CA GLY A 706 -15.64 24.84 -8.59
C GLY A 706 -16.20 24.59 -7.20
N ALA A 707 -17.52 24.46 -7.08
CA ALA A 707 -18.18 24.13 -5.81
C ALA A 707 -17.74 22.74 -5.33
N LEU A 708 -17.64 21.74 -6.21
CA LEU A 708 -17.11 20.42 -5.87
C LEU A 708 -15.69 20.50 -5.33
N ALA A 709 -14.81 21.16 -6.09
CA ALA A 709 -13.39 21.25 -5.78
C ALA A 709 -13.09 22.08 -4.52
N SER A 710 -13.91 23.09 -4.22
CA SER A 710 -13.77 23.92 -3.02
C SER A 710 -14.48 23.34 -1.79
N LYS A 711 -15.61 22.65 -1.94
CA LYS A 711 -16.41 22.15 -0.80
C LYS A 711 -16.01 20.75 -0.34
N PHE A 712 -15.75 19.83 -1.27
CA PHE A 712 -15.64 18.40 -0.95
C PHE A 712 -14.21 17.86 -0.96
N ARG A 713 -13.24 18.63 -1.49
CA ARG A 713 -11.82 18.33 -1.33
C ARG A 713 -11.47 18.15 0.16
N ASN A 714 -10.67 17.14 0.47
CA ASN A 714 -10.32 16.75 1.84
C ASN A 714 -11.56 16.53 2.75
N ALA A 715 -12.67 16.06 2.17
CA ALA A 715 -13.97 15.94 2.82
C ALA A 715 -14.46 17.26 3.47
N GLY A 716 -14.11 18.42 2.91
CA GLY A 716 -14.50 19.73 3.45
C GLY A 716 -13.69 20.21 4.65
N GLN A 717 -12.57 19.53 4.97
CA GLN A 717 -11.70 19.84 6.11
C GLN A 717 -10.55 20.77 5.69
N THR A 718 -10.85 21.90 5.05
CA THR A 718 -9.83 22.90 4.70
C THR A 718 -10.28 24.30 5.12
N CYS A 719 -9.35 25.15 5.55
CA CYS A 719 -9.66 26.52 5.99
C CYS A 719 -10.24 27.40 4.87
N VAL A 720 -10.01 27.03 3.61
CA VAL A 720 -10.54 27.74 2.44
C VAL A 720 -11.74 27.02 1.82
N CYS A 721 -12.26 25.95 2.44
CA CYS A 721 -13.41 25.28 1.89
C CYS A 721 -14.61 26.22 1.85
N ALA A 722 -15.41 26.14 0.78
CA ALA A 722 -16.71 26.79 0.72
C ALA A 722 -17.51 26.38 1.97
N ASN A 723 -18.03 27.35 2.72
CA ASN A 723 -18.86 27.07 3.89
C ASN A 723 -20.30 27.54 3.67
N ARG A 724 -20.50 28.60 2.86
CA ARG A 724 -21.81 29.15 2.50
C ARG A 724 -21.89 29.30 0.98
N LEU A 725 -22.79 28.57 0.32
CA LEU A 725 -22.96 28.65 -1.13
C LEU A 725 -24.16 29.57 -1.42
N TYR A 726 -23.88 30.81 -1.81
CA TYR A 726 -24.88 31.79 -2.21
C TYR A 726 -25.18 31.64 -3.69
N VAL A 727 -26.44 31.43 -4.06
CA VAL A 727 -26.85 31.24 -5.44
C VAL A 727 -28.00 32.18 -5.78
N GLN A 728 -27.86 32.90 -6.89
CA GLN A 728 -28.84 33.91 -7.29
C GLN A 728 -30.16 33.26 -7.71
N ASP A 729 -31.27 33.93 -7.43
CA ASP A 729 -32.64 33.43 -7.66
C ASP A 729 -32.87 32.81 -9.04
N GLY A 730 -32.37 33.43 -10.11
CA GLY A 730 -32.61 32.99 -11.49
C GLY A 730 -31.93 31.66 -11.85
N VAL A 731 -30.92 31.24 -11.08
CA VAL A 731 -30.14 30.02 -11.33
C VAL A 731 -30.13 29.03 -10.16
N TYR A 732 -30.76 29.36 -9.03
CA TYR A 732 -30.76 28.57 -7.80
C TYR A 732 -31.14 27.09 -8.02
N ASP A 733 -32.31 26.83 -8.60
CA ASP A 733 -32.81 25.46 -8.75
C ASP A 733 -31.95 24.65 -9.73
N ARG A 734 -31.51 25.27 -10.82
CA ARG A 734 -30.64 24.64 -11.83
C ARG A 734 -29.26 24.30 -11.26
N PHE A 735 -28.70 25.19 -10.45
CA PHE A 735 -27.43 24.94 -9.76
C PHE A 735 -27.58 23.82 -8.73
N ALA A 736 -28.63 23.86 -7.90
CA ALA A 736 -28.90 22.84 -6.89
C ALA A 736 -29.05 21.44 -7.52
N GLU A 737 -29.77 21.34 -8.64
CA GLU A 737 -29.93 20.10 -9.39
C GLU A 737 -28.59 19.57 -9.93
N LYS A 738 -27.81 20.43 -10.60
CA LYS A 738 -26.50 20.04 -11.16
C LYS A 738 -25.50 19.66 -10.08
N LEU A 739 -25.48 20.39 -8.95
CA LEU A 739 -24.63 20.07 -7.82
C LEU A 739 -25.02 18.72 -7.21
N ASN A 740 -26.31 18.44 -7.05
CA ASN A 740 -26.80 17.14 -6.57
C ASN A 740 -26.35 15.99 -7.50
N GLN A 741 -26.50 16.15 -8.82
CA GLN A 741 -26.04 15.16 -9.80
C GLN A 741 -24.54 14.88 -9.69
N ALA A 742 -23.73 15.91 -9.40
CA ALA A 742 -22.28 15.75 -9.28
C ALA A 742 -21.86 15.17 -7.92
N VAL A 743 -22.49 15.60 -6.82
CA VAL A 743 -22.22 15.08 -5.47
C VAL A 743 -22.56 13.60 -5.36
N ASN A 744 -23.63 13.13 -5.99
CA ASN A 744 -24.00 11.71 -5.99
C ASN A 744 -23.01 10.80 -6.75
N LYS A 745 -22.04 11.36 -7.48
CA LYS A 745 -20.95 10.61 -8.13
C LYS A 745 -19.73 10.43 -7.23
N LEU A 746 -19.67 11.10 -6.08
CA LEU A 746 -18.52 11.05 -5.18
C LEU A 746 -18.54 9.75 -4.37
N ALA A 747 -17.57 8.88 -4.64
CA ALA A 747 -17.40 7.65 -3.87
C ALA A 747 -16.77 7.93 -2.50
N VAL A 748 -17.41 7.47 -1.43
CA VAL A 748 -16.91 7.53 -0.05
C VAL A 748 -16.24 6.20 0.30
N GLY A 749 -15.01 6.24 0.82
CA GLY A 749 -14.28 5.02 1.18
C GLY A 749 -12.90 5.27 1.77
N ASP A 750 -12.16 4.18 2.01
CA ASP A 750 -10.77 4.25 2.46
C ASP A 750 -9.91 4.94 1.39
N GLY A 751 -9.13 5.97 1.78
CA GLY A 751 -8.34 6.77 0.84
C GLY A 751 -7.28 5.99 0.05
N LEU A 752 -6.94 4.76 0.45
CA LEU A 752 -6.05 3.86 -0.30
C LEU A 752 -6.76 3.03 -1.39
N GLN A 753 -8.10 3.02 -1.41
CA GLN A 753 -8.87 2.34 -2.46
C GLN A 753 -8.91 3.18 -3.74
N ALA A 754 -8.91 2.50 -4.89
CA ALA A 754 -9.08 3.16 -6.17
C ALA A 754 -10.44 3.86 -6.26
N ASP A 755 -10.49 4.97 -6.99
CA ASP A 755 -11.70 5.74 -7.31
C ASP A 755 -12.46 6.36 -6.13
N VAL A 756 -11.92 6.29 -4.91
CA VAL A 756 -12.46 7.01 -3.75
C VAL A 756 -12.19 8.51 -3.89
N ALA A 757 -13.26 9.31 -3.80
CA ALA A 757 -13.21 10.77 -3.85
C ALA A 757 -13.29 11.40 -2.46
N ILE A 758 -13.91 10.73 -1.48
CA ILE A 758 -14.14 11.26 -0.13
C ILE A 758 -13.67 10.24 0.90
N GLY A 759 -12.63 10.63 1.66
CA GLY A 759 -12.13 9.88 2.81
C GLY A 759 -12.97 10.09 4.08
N PRO A 760 -12.59 9.47 5.21
CA PRO A 760 -13.20 9.75 6.50
C PRO A 760 -12.86 11.17 6.99
N LEU A 761 -13.68 11.70 7.90
CA LEU A 761 -13.30 12.83 8.74
C LEU A 761 -12.20 12.41 9.72
N ILE A 762 -11.49 13.39 10.30
CA ILE A 762 -10.32 13.09 11.14
C ILE A 762 -10.70 12.37 12.44
N ASP A 763 -11.84 12.71 13.05
CA ASP A 763 -12.31 12.16 14.32
C ASP A 763 -13.83 12.27 14.49
N GLU A 764 -14.35 11.66 15.57
CA GLU A 764 -15.77 11.65 15.91
C GLU A 764 -16.32 13.05 16.26
N LYS A 765 -15.47 13.98 16.73
CA LYS A 765 -15.91 15.36 17.04
C LYS A 765 -16.22 16.11 15.76
N ALA A 766 -15.42 15.90 14.70
CA ALA A 766 -15.71 16.44 13.38
C ALA A 766 -17.04 15.91 12.84
N VAL A 767 -17.32 14.60 13.00
CA VAL A 767 -18.62 14.00 12.64
C VAL A 767 -19.76 14.67 13.40
N ALA A 768 -19.63 14.79 14.73
CA ALA A 768 -20.67 15.37 15.59
C ALA A 768 -20.99 16.82 15.21
N LYS A 769 -19.97 17.63 14.86
CA LYS A 769 -20.17 19.02 14.43
C LYS A 769 -20.96 19.13 13.12
N VAL A 770 -20.69 18.25 12.15
CA VAL A 770 -21.45 18.21 10.90
C VAL A 770 -22.92 17.87 11.17
N GLN A 771 -23.17 16.88 12.04
CA GLN A 771 -24.53 16.50 12.45
C GLN A 771 -25.26 17.64 13.17
N GLU A 772 -24.57 18.35 14.06
CA GLU A 772 -25.11 19.52 14.77
C GLU A 772 -25.53 20.62 13.78
N HIS A 773 -24.69 20.95 12.79
CA HIS A 773 -25.00 21.97 11.79
C HIS A 773 -26.20 21.58 10.92
N ILE A 774 -26.31 20.29 10.54
CA ILE A 774 -27.46 19.79 9.79
C ILE A 774 -28.73 19.90 10.63
N ALA A 775 -28.70 19.41 11.87
CA ALA A 775 -29.87 19.43 12.76
C ALA A 775 -30.37 20.87 13.00
N ASP A 776 -29.47 21.81 13.31
CA ASP A 776 -29.80 23.23 13.52
C ASP A 776 -30.43 23.86 12.27
N ALA A 777 -29.89 23.58 11.08
CA ALA A 777 -30.44 24.11 9.84
C ALA A 777 -31.83 23.55 9.53
N LEU A 778 -32.07 22.25 9.76
CA LEU A 778 -33.37 21.62 9.56
C LEU A 778 -34.42 22.14 10.55
N GLU A 779 -34.05 22.34 11.82
CA GLU A 779 -34.93 22.95 12.83
C GLU A 779 -35.39 24.35 12.41
N LYS A 780 -34.53 25.08 11.70
CA LYS A 780 -34.79 26.44 11.20
C LYS A 780 -35.43 26.49 9.80
N GLY A 781 -35.82 25.34 9.24
CA GLY A 781 -36.60 25.26 8.00
C GLY A 781 -35.82 24.95 6.72
N ALA A 782 -34.52 24.64 6.81
CA ALA A 782 -33.77 24.10 5.67
C ALA A 782 -34.27 22.68 5.32
N ARG A 783 -33.91 22.19 4.13
CA ARG A 783 -34.20 20.82 3.70
C ARG A 783 -32.97 20.10 3.16
N VAL A 784 -32.87 18.80 3.40
CA VAL A 784 -31.84 17.95 2.79
C VAL A 784 -32.20 17.64 1.34
N ILE A 785 -31.26 17.85 0.41
CA ILE A 785 -31.39 17.39 -1.00
C ILE A 785 -30.79 15.98 -1.16
N THR A 786 -29.60 15.77 -0.61
CA THR A 786 -28.88 14.47 -0.60
C THR A 786 -27.99 14.39 0.63
N GLY A 787 -27.65 13.17 1.03
CA GLY A 787 -26.86 12.90 2.23
C GLY A 787 -27.63 13.13 3.53
N GLY A 788 -26.97 13.75 4.52
CA GLY A 788 -27.59 14.18 5.78
C GLY A 788 -27.22 13.31 6.98
N GLU A 789 -26.63 12.15 6.76
CA GLU A 789 -26.37 11.16 7.81
C GLU A 789 -24.92 10.65 7.81
N ALA A 790 -24.54 9.96 8.89
CA ALA A 790 -23.31 9.18 8.91
C ALA A 790 -23.32 8.13 7.80
N HIS A 791 -22.15 7.84 7.22
CA HIS A 791 -22.08 6.87 6.13
C HIS A 791 -22.17 5.43 6.66
N LYS A 792 -22.70 4.50 5.86
CA LYS A 792 -22.87 3.08 6.21
C LYS A 792 -21.58 2.34 6.58
N LEU A 793 -20.41 2.90 6.25
CA LEU A 793 -19.11 2.36 6.65
C LEU A 793 -18.82 2.56 8.15
N GLY A 794 -19.57 3.43 8.84
CA GLY A 794 -19.39 3.72 10.26
C GLY A 794 -18.11 4.51 10.56
N GLY A 795 -17.78 4.64 11.85
CA GLY A 795 -16.61 5.40 12.30
C GLY A 795 -16.69 6.86 11.85
N ASN A 796 -15.60 7.37 11.27
CA ASN A 796 -15.49 8.77 10.88
C ASN A 796 -16.01 9.07 9.46
N PHE A 797 -16.65 8.12 8.78
CA PHE A 797 -17.19 8.37 7.44
C PHE A 797 -18.53 9.10 7.49
N PHE A 798 -18.66 10.17 6.70
CA PHE A 798 -19.89 10.97 6.61
C PHE A 798 -20.35 11.13 5.16
N GLN A 799 -21.67 11.21 4.93
CA GLN A 799 -22.22 11.37 3.59
C GLN A 799 -22.00 12.82 3.09
N PRO A 800 -21.48 13.03 1.86
CA PRO A 800 -21.56 14.32 1.20
C PRO A 800 -23.01 14.83 1.19
N THR A 801 -23.24 16.00 1.78
CA THR A 801 -24.58 16.50 2.09
C THR A 801 -24.83 17.83 1.41
N ILE A 802 -26.02 18.02 0.85
CA ILE A 802 -26.48 19.32 0.34
C ILE A 802 -27.75 19.72 1.10
N LEU A 803 -27.76 20.95 1.63
CA LEU A 803 -28.96 21.57 2.20
C LEU A 803 -29.46 22.67 1.27
N ALA A 804 -30.76 22.76 1.09
CA ALA A 804 -31.43 23.88 0.43
C ALA A 804 -32.22 24.71 1.44
N ASP A 805 -32.46 25.96 1.05
CA ASP A 805 -33.28 26.95 1.75
C ASP A 805 -32.72 27.22 3.14
N VAL A 806 -31.40 27.30 3.23
CA VAL A 806 -30.71 27.54 4.51
C VAL A 806 -30.94 29.00 4.91
N PRO A 807 -31.50 29.28 6.09
CA PRO A 807 -31.73 30.63 6.55
C PRO A 807 -30.45 31.25 7.14
N ASP A 808 -30.34 32.58 7.08
CA ASP A 808 -29.17 33.34 7.55
C ASP A 808 -28.87 33.19 9.05
N ASN A 809 -29.86 32.75 9.84
CA ASN A 809 -29.73 32.51 11.28
C ASN A 809 -29.32 31.06 11.63
N ALA A 810 -29.10 30.19 10.64
CA ALA A 810 -28.54 28.85 10.87
C ALA A 810 -27.08 28.95 11.35
N LYS A 811 -26.65 28.06 12.25
CA LYS A 811 -25.28 28.03 12.78
C LYS A 811 -24.23 28.01 11.66
N VAL A 812 -24.50 27.23 10.61
CA VAL A 812 -23.63 27.11 9.44
C VAL A 812 -23.37 28.44 8.71
N ALA A 813 -24.23 29.45 8.90
CA ALA A 813 -24.02 30.79 8.34
C ALA A 813 -22.94 31.60 9.10
N LYS A 814 -22.66 31.27 10.36
CA LYS A 814 -21.68 31.99 11.21
C LYS A 814 -20.49 31.13 11.63
N GLU A 815 -20.64 29.82 11.63
CA GLU A 815 -19.62 28.87 12.07
C GLU A 815 -19.06 28.03 10.92
N GLU A 816 -17.76 27.74 10.97
CA GLU A 816 -17.10 26.84 10.03
C GLU A 816 -17.50 25.37 10.29
N THR A 817 -18.07 24.70 9.30
CA THR A 817 -18.51 23.29 9.46
C THR A 817 -17.34 22.32 9.55
N PHE A 818 -16.31 22.53 8.72
CA PHE A 818 -15.15 21.63 8.58
C PHE A 818 -15.53 20.18 8.23
N GLY A 819 -16.50 20.01 7.33
CA GLY A 819 -16.96 18.72 6.83
C GLY A 819 -17.73 18.83 5.50
N PRO A 820 -18.19 17.70 4.92
CA PRO A 820 -18.67 17.64 3.55
C PRO A 820 -20.14 18.08 3.42
N LEU A 821 -20.45 19.29 3.90
CA LEU A 821 -21.79 19.90 3.91
C LEU A 821 -21.84 21.14 3.02
N ALA A 822 -22.69 21.14 2.00
CA ALA A 822 -22.94 22.25 1.09
C ALA A 822 -24.30 22.93 1.39
N PRO A 823 -24.34 23.97 2.25
CA PRO A 823 -25.56 24.73 2.50
C PRO A 823 -25.78 25.78 1.39
N LEU A 824 -26.95 25.73 0.75
CA LEU A 824 -27.37 26.66 -0.29
C LEU A 824 -28.22 27.79 0.32
N PHE A 825 -27.76 29.03 0.11
CA PHE A 825 -28.43 30.27 0.46
C PHE A 825 -28.88 30.96 -0.82
N ARG A 826 -30.07 31.56 -0.77
CA ARG A 826 -30.68 32.24 -1.92
C ARG A 826 -30.48 33.75 -1.77
N PHE A 827 -30.20 34.45 -2.88
CA PHE A 827 -30.10 35.91 -2.88
C PHE A 827 -30.68 36.51 -4.17
N SER A 828 -31.15 37.76 -4.10
CA SER A 828 -31.78 38.47 -5.22
C SER A 828 -30.85 39.45 -5.93
N ASP A 829 -30.04 40.20 -5.18
CA ASP A 829 -29.22 41.30 -5.71
C ASP A 829 -27.77 41.29 -5.22
N GLU A 830 -26.91 41.95 -6.00
CA GLU A 830 -25.46 41.99 -5.77
C GLU A 830 -25.07 42.68 -4.45
N ALA A 831 -25.80 43.73 -4.05
CA ALA A 831 -25.48 44.47 -2.83
C ALA A 831 -25.81 43.64 -1.58
N ASP A 832 -26.94 42.94 -1.59
CA ASP A 832 -27.35 42.08 -0.49
C ASP A 832 -26.39 40.90 -0.29
N VAL A 833 -25.97 40.20 -1.36
CA VAL A 833 -25.05 39.08 -1.21
C VAL A 833 -23.65 39.50 -0.74
N ILE A 834 -23.18 40.70 -1.12
CA ILE A 834 -21.93 41.26 -0.58
C ILE A 834 -22.07 41.52 0.92
N ARG A 835 -23.19 42.14 1.35
CA ARG A 835 -23.48 42.38 2.76
C ARG A 835 -23.49 41.07 3.55
N GLN A 836 -24.19 40.05 3.06
CA GLN A 836 -24.25 38.73 3.71
C GLN A 836 -22.90 38.02 3.72
N ALA A 837 -22.15 38.07 2.61
CA ALA A 837 -20.81 37.49 2.52
C ALA A 837 -19.89 38.08 3.60
N ASN A 838 -19.85 39.40 3.73
CA ASN A 838 -18.98 40.13 4.65
C ASN A 838 -19.46 40.14 6.11
N ASP A 839 -20.71 39.75 6.39
CA ASP A 839 -21.29 39.67 7.73
C ASP A 839 -20.77 38.45 8.51
N THR A 840 -19.48 38.51 8.84
CA THR A 840 -18.72 37.51 9.58
C THR A 840 -17.46 38.15 10.17
N GLU A 841 -16.97 37.62 11.29
CA GLU A 841 -15.69 38.02 11.89
C GLU A 841 -14.48 37.53 11.07
N PHE A 842 -14.69 36.55 10.19
CA PHE A 842 -13.66 35.93 9.36
C PHE A 842 -13.45 36.66 8.03
N GLY A 843 -12.29 36.45 7.40
CA GLY A 843 -11.91 37.09 6.14
C GLY A 843 -10.76 36.36 5.43
N LEU A 844 -10.83 35.02 5.35
CA LEU A 844 -9.77 34.20 4.75
C LEU A 844 -9.89 34.09 3.22
N ALA A 845 -10.77 33.21 2.73
CA ALA A 845 -11.04 33.02 1.31
C ALA A 845 -12.52 33.24 0.98
N ALA A 846 -12.78 33.74 -0.22
CA ALA A 846 -14.10 33.82 -0.84
C ALA A 846 -14.02 33.40 -2.31
N TYR A 847 -15.15 33.00 -2.88
CA TYR A 847 -15.26 32.60 -4.28
C TYR A 847 -16.48 33.24 -4.90
N PHE A 848 -16.39 33.65 -6.16
CA PHE A 848 -17.58 34.00 -6.92
C PHE A 848 -17.46 33.68 -8.41
N TYR A 849 -18.61 33.44 -9.04
CA TYR A 849 -18.74 33.12 -10.46
C TYR A 849 -19.66 34.15 -11.12
N ALA A 850 -19.11 34.88 -12.10
CA ALA A 850 -19.77 35.89 -12.91
C ALA A 850 -18.96 36.10 -14.21
N ARG A 851 -19.61 36.58 -15.27
CA ARG A 851 -18.99 36.89 -16.58
C ARG A 851 -18.98 38.38 -16.88
N ASP A 852 -19.89 39.16 -16.30
CA ASP A 852 -19.89 40.62 -16.42
C ASP A 852 -18.63 41.21 -15.78
N LEU A 853 -17.83 41.92 -16.57
CA LEU A 853 -16.56 42.46 -16.13
C LEU A 853 -16.74 43.48 -15.00
N SER A 854 -17.74 44.36 -15.11
CA SER A 854 -17.97 45.39 -14.10
C SER A 854 -18.37 44.79 -12.75
N ARG A 855 -19.22 43.75 -12.75
CA ARG A 855 -19.54 42.94 -11.56
C ARG A 855 -18.30 42.27 -11.00
N VAL A 856 -17.45 41.67 -11.83
CA VAL A 856 -16.21 41.03 -11.39
C VAL A 856 -15.34 42.00 -10.59
N PHE A 857 -15.16 43.23 -11.05
CA PHE A 857 -14.43 44.25 -10.28
C PHE A 857 -15.15 44.66 -8.99
N ARG A 858 -16.44 45.03 -9.08
CA ARG A 858 -17.20 45.49 -7.89
C ARG A 858 -17.22 44.43 -6.78
N VAL A 859 -17.53 43.18 -7.12
CA VAL A 859 -17.60 42.08 -6.15
C VAL A 859 -16.19 41.71 -5.67
N GLY A 860 -15.21 41.64 -6.59
CA GLY A 860 -13.83 41.31 -6.24
C GLY A 860 -13.19 42.28 -5.25
N GLU A 861 -13.48 43.58 -5.38
CA GLU A 861 -12.98 44.62 -4.48
C GLU A 861 -13.79 44.75 -3.18
N ALA A 862 -15.10 44.52 -3.23
CA ALA A 862 -15.98 44.69 -2.07
C ALA A 862 -15.95 43.52 -1.07
N LEU A 863 -15.49 42.33 -1.49
CA LEU A 863 -15.36 41.17 -0.60
C LEU A 863 -14.23 41.39 0.42
N GLU A 864 -14.57 41.36 1.71
CA GLU A 864 -13.62 41.56 2.81
C GLU A 864 -12.85 40.28 3.15
N TYR A 865 -12.08 39.79 2.18
CA TYR A 865 -11.32 38.55 2.25
C TYR A 865 -9.89 38.74 1.76
N GLY A 866 -8.94 38.03 2.35
CA GLY A 866 -7.55 38.07 1.92
C GLY A 866 -7.30 37.39 0.58
N ILE A 867 -8.18 36.45 0.18
CA ILE A 867 -8.07 35.67 -1.05
C ILE A 867 -9.44 35.56 -1.73
N VAL A 868 -9.51 35.86 -3.04
CA VAL A 868 -10.77 35.80 -3.81
C VAL A 868 -10.57 34.96 -5.08
N GLY A 869 -11.29 33.84 -5.19
CA GLY A 869 -11.35 33.02 -6.40
C GLY A 869 -12.45 33.48 -7.35
N ILE A 870 -12.09 33.79 -8.60
CA ILE A 870 -13.02 34.29 -9.61
C ILE A 870 -13.14 33.25 -10.72
N ASN A 871 -14.33 32.69 -10.89
CA ASN A 871 -14.58 31.60 -11.86
C ASN A 871 -13.65 30.37 -11.69
N THR A 872 -13.13 30.15 -10.48
CA THR A 872 -12.35 28.98 -10.08
C THR A 872 -12.64 28.60 -8.63
N GLY A 873 -12.67 27.30 -8.33
CA GLY A 873 -12.76 26.79 -6.95
C GLY A 873 -11.40 26.49 -6.32
N ILE A 874 -10.32 26.54 -7.10
CA ILE A 874 -8.95 26.22 -6.65
C ILE A 874 -8.06 27.44 -6.85
N ILE A 875 -7.48 27.90 -5.75
CA ILE A 875 -6.66 29.12 -5.65
C ILE A 875 -5.27 28.85 -5.07
N SER A 876 -5.05 27.68 -4.47
CA SER A 876 -3.82 27.34 -3.76
C SER A 876 -2.64 27.16 -4.72
N ASN A 877 -1.60 27.97 -4.52
CA ASN A 877 -0.28 27.85 -5.14
C ASN A 877 0.76 28.48 -4.21
N GLU A 878 2.03 28.35 -4.56
CA GLU A 878 3.18 28.85 -3.80
C GLU A 878 3.58 30.28 -4.16
N VAL A 879 3.14 30.79 -5.31
CA VAL A 879 3.58 32.08 -5.87
C VAL A 879 2.72 33.27 -5.44
N ALA A 880 1.49 33.03 -4.98
CA ALA A 880 0.55 34.04 -4.50
C ALA A 880 0.55 34.16 -2.97
N PRO A 881 0.30 35.36 -2.41
CA PRO A 881 0.23 35.54 -0.97
C PRO A 881 -1.04 34.91 -0.43
N PHE A 882 -0.88 33.88 0.40
CA PHE A 882 -1.97 33.19 1.06
C PHE A 882 -2.11 33.71 2.48
N GLY A 883 -3.26 34.30 2.81
CA GLY A 883 -3.62 34.56 4.19
C GLY A 883 -4.80 35.46 4.42
N GLY A 884 -5.26 35.52 5.67
CA GLY A 884 -6.52 36.17 6.04
C GLY A 884 -6.41 37.65 6.38
N ILE A 885 -7.56 38.31 6.42
CA ILE A 885 -7.79 39.59 7.12
C ILE A 885 -8.78 39.37 8.29
N LYS A 886 -9.14 40.42 9.03
CA LYS A 886 -10.03 40.35 10.21
C LYS A 886 -9.54 39.29 11.22
N ALA A 887 -10.43 38.48 11.79
CA ALA A 887 -10.07 37.43 12.74
C ALA A 887 -9.46 36.17 12.08
N SER A 888 -9.32 36.14 10.75
CA SER A 888 -8.75 34.98 10.05
C SER A 888 -7.23 34.95 10.04
N GLY A 889 -6.54 36.03 10.42
CA GLY A 889 -5.09 35.93 10.49
C GLY A 889 -4.28 37.21 10.45
N LEU A 890 -2.96 37.00 10.49
CA LEU A 890 -1.89 37.99 10.40
C LEU A 890 -0.75 37.42 9.55
N GLY A 891 -0.17 38.25 8.68
CA GLY A 891 0.90 37.84 7.77
C GLY A 891 0.39 37.15 6.49
N ARG A 892 1.32 36.68 5.66
CA ARG A 892 1.01 35.92 4.43
C ARG A 892 2.04 34.81 4.25
N GLU A 893 1.61 33.67 3.72
CA GLU A 893 2.48 32.56 3.33
C GLU A 893 2.55 32.45 1.79
N GLY A 894 3.64 31.88 1.26
CA GLY A 894 3.91 31.88 -0.18
C GLY A 894 4.30 33.25 -0.73
N SER A 895 4.51 33.33 -2.05
CA SER A 895 4.93 34.50 -2.82
C SER A 895 6.25 35.11 -2.38
N LYS A 896 6.58 36.28 -2.95
CA LYS A 896 7.66 37.15 -2.46
C LYS A 896 7.39 37.72 -1.05
N TYR A 897 6.12 37.82 -0.64
CA TYR A 897 5.74 38.42 0.63
C TYR A 897 6.01 37.49 1.82
N GLY A 898 5.88 36.17 1.64
CA GLY A 898 5.96 35.23 2.76
C GLY A 898 7.33 35.13 3.44
N ILE A 899 8.41 35.52 2.77
CA ILE A 899 9.74 35.53 3.37
C ILE A 899 9.96 36.73 4.32
N GLU A 900 9.22 37.83 4.13
CA GLU A 900 9.35 39.06 4.93
C GLU A 900 8.95 38.86 6.40
N ASP A 901 8.02 37.94 6.66
CA ASP A 901 7.62 37.59 8.04
C ASP A 901 8.76 36.96 8.85
N TYR A 902 9.78 36.42 8.18
CA TYR A 902 10.95 35.78 8.79
C TYR A 902 12.20 36.67 8.81
N LEU A 903 12.06 37.92 8.37
CA LEU A 903 13.12 38.91 8.30
C LEU A 903 12.82 40.11 9.22
N GLU A 904 13.91 40.78 9.62
CA GLU A 904 13.90 42.09 10.26
C GLU A 904 14.58 43.11 9.35
N ILE A 905 13.93 44.26 9.22
CA ILE A 905 14.43 45.40 8.45
C ILE A 905 15.39 46.19 9.33
N LYS A 906 16.60 46.46 8.82
CA LYS A 906 17.60 47.28 9.49
C LYS A 906 17.96 48.48 8.62
N TYR A 907 17.71 49.67 9.15
CA TYR A 907 18.14 50.94 8.58
C TYR A 907 19.52 51.32 9.12
N MET A 908 20.43 51.68 8.22
CA MET A 908 21.77 52.19 8.51
C MET A 908 21.92 53.58 7.89
N CYS A 909 22.23 54.57 8.73
CA CYS A 909 22.55 55.93 8.32
C CYS A 909 24.07 56.13 8.42
N ILE A 910 24.72 56.39 7.29
CA ILE A 910 26.17 56.57 7.21
C ILE A 910 26.46 58.07 7.05
N GLY A 911 27.24 58.63 7.98
CA GLY A 911 27.87 59.93 7.81
C GLY A 911 29.15 59.82 6.99
N LEU A 912 29.32 60.72 6.03
CA LEU A 912 30.46 60.76 5.09
C LEU A 912 31.55 61.74 5.49
#